data_AF-A0A8H7EKS9-F1
#
_entry.id   AF-A0A8H7EKS9-F1
#
_cell.length_a   1.000
_cell.length_b   1.000
_cell.length_c   1.000
_cell.angle_alpha   90.00
_cell.angle_beta   90.00
_cell.angle_gamma   90.00
#
_symmetry.space_group_name_H-M   'P 1'
#
loop_
_entity.id
_entity.type
_entity.pdbx_description
1 polymer ?
#
loop_
_entity_poly.entity_id
_entity_poly.type
_entity_poly.pdbx_seq_one_letter_code
_entity_poly.pdbx_strand_id
1 'polypeptide(L)'
;MSNFDRKRRRESISNRPIENISADSPGPSGVLPSSPAPFRSEAEFRNEEDEIVDDVFVDAIDGVESDGGEDLFGPDMEKDYARNEQLDRYEAIGVDDEEYDGLDLAARNAVDAQLRRRDAEIRRREGRMANAFMEGLDDEELDTPMMPTRRRHRRIFEAEYLESEADVPEMSLDDLRNMKNVTITEWISQEAPRRAIKREFKDFLQTYVDEQGTSVYGERIRQMGERNSESFEVNYEQLAQKKPVLAYFLANSPVEMLKILDEVAFNVTLMQFPEYEKIHREIHVRITDLPALCSLRDLRQNQLNCLVRVSGVVTRRTGVFPQLKWVKYNCGKCNELLGPFYQDIHTDIKINTCKNCQSKGPFNVNMEQTVYRNYQKLTVQESPGTVPPGRLPRHREVICLWDLIDQAKPGEEIEVIGIYRNNFDASLSTKNGFPVFATIIEANHINKKEDMFAAYRLTEDDRRQIVAMGRDKRIGKKIMKSIAPSIYGHEDIKRAIALSLFGGVPKNIQGKHMIRGDINILMLGDPGTAKSQFLKYIEKTAHRAVYTTGQGASAVGLTASVHKDPVTREWTLEGGALVLADKGVCLIDEFDKMNDQDRTSIHEAMEQQSISISKAGIITTLQARCSVVAAANPIRGRYNSSIPFSQNVELTEPILSRFDVLCVVKDVVDPQRDHLLATNVIGSHIRSHPNHAGTIAQAEALENDPDIIPQDLLRKYIMYAREKMHPKLQQVDEDKLSRLYSELRRESLASGSIPITVRHLESMIRLAEANAKMHLRDYVRSDDVDLAIKVALDSFISAQKFSMMKTLRKRFGKYISDFHDRDELLLVTLDNISKEKRRLHQLKSRNNVLPSEVTVNLDDLEQSIQQMHIHDIEPFLNSELFGRHNYTLDADRRVIVKRF
;
A
#
# COMPACT_ATOMS: atom_id res chain seq x y z
N MET A 1 -10.76 -36.17 -55.00
CA MET A 1 -11.43 -36.70 -53.79
C MET A 1 -10.44 -36.70 -52.64
N SER A 2 -10.95 -36.70 -51.39
CA SER A 2 -10.29 -37.16 -50.16
C SER A 2 -8.87 -36.67 -49.76
N ASN A 3 -8.86 -35.97 -48.61
CA ASN A 3 -7.89 -36.06 -47.50
C ASN A 3 -6.62 -35.16 -47.49
N PHE A 4 -6.74 -34.07 -46.73
CA PHE A 4 -5.84 -33.57 -45.67
C PHE A 4 -4.33 -33.81 -45.86
N ASP A 5 -3.58 -32.81 -46.32
CA ASP A 5 -2.95 -31.72 -45.52
C ASP A 5 -1.60 -32.14 -44.91
N ARG A 6 -0.44 -31.73 -45.45
CA ARG A 6 0.16 -30.37 -45.58
C ARG A 6 0.71 -29.83 -44.25
N LYS A 7 1.87 -29.15 -44.16
CA LYS A 7 3.07 -28.89 -45.00
C LYS A 7 3.99 -28.00 -44.12
N ARG A 8 5.33 -27.91 -44.22
CA ARG A 8 6.40 -28.68 -44.92
C ARG A 8 7.75 -28.24 -44.32
N ARG A 9 8.73 -29.13 -44.18
CA ARG A 9 10.17 -28.72 -44.27
C ARG A 9 10.51 -28.38 -45.73
N ARG A 10 11.50 -27.52 -45.97
CA ARG A 10 12.83 -27.92 -46.52
C ARG A 10 13.75 -26.74 -46.85
N GLU A 11 15.01 -26.90 -46.46
CA GLU A 11 16.25 -26.76 -47.26
C GLU A 11 16.21 -25.81 -48.49
N SER A 12 17.16 -24.89 -48.68
CA SER A 12 18.54 -25.26 -49.06
C SER A 12 19.41 -24.03 -49.38
N ILE A 13 20.75 -24.21 -49.38
CA ILE A 13 21.76 -23.79 -50.38
C ILE A 13 23.14 -23.61 -49.71
N SER A 14 24.20 -23.95 -50.45
CA SER A 14 25.59 -24.08 -50.02
C SER A 14 26.49 -22.91 -50.45
N ASN A 15 27.62 -22.70 -49.76
CA ASN A 15 28.90 -22.51 -50.46
C ASN A 15 30.15 -22.85 -49.63
N ARG A 16 31.31 -22.93 -50.30
CA ARG A 16 32.64 -23.32 -49.78
C ARG A 16 33.60 -22.09 -49.71
N PRO A 17 34.96 -22.19 -49.67
CA PRO A 17 35.72 -22.34 -48.42
C PRO A 17 37.00 -21.45 -48.29
N ILE A 18 37.66 -21.53 -47.13
CA ILE A 18 39.13 -21.53 -46.84
C ILE A 18 40.08 -20.67 -47.73
N GLU A 19 40.87 -19.76 -47.12
CA GLU A 19 42.36 -19.81 -47.09
C GLU A 19 43.03 -18.69 -46.24
N ASN A 20 44.01 -19.07 -45.39
CA ASN A 20 45.32 -18.41 -45.11
C ASN A 20 45.40 -16.96 -44.51
N ILE A 21 46.37 -16.56 -43.65
CA ILE A 21 47.60 -17.20 -43.09
C ILE A 21 48.09 -16.49 -41.77
N SER A 22 48.99 -17.16 -41.01
CA SER A 22 49.98 -16.64 -39.99
C SER A 22 49.65 -16.41 -38.49
N ALA A 23 50.68 -16.73 -37.67
CA ALA A 23 51.07 -16.21 -36.34
C ALA A 23 50.48 -16.80 -35.02
N ASP A 24 51.10 -17.90 -34.59
CA ASP A 24 51.58 -18.28 -33.23
C ASP A 24 50.69 -18.32 -31.96
N SER A 25 50.95 -19.40 -31.19
CA SER A 25 50.51 -19.71 -29.81
C SER A 25 51.76 -19.71 -28.88
N PRO A 26 51.80 -20.19 -27.60
CA PRO A 26 50.89 -21.05 -26.81
C PRO A 26 50.33 -20.39 -25.52
N GLY A 27 49.38 -20.97 -24.77
CA GLY A 27 48.61 -22.20 -24.98
C GLY A 27 48.26 -22.90 -23.64
N PRO A 28 47.01 -23.37 -23.43
CA PRO A 28 46.65 -24.16 -22.23
C PRO A 28 46.09 -25.56 -22.52
N SER A 29 46.52 -26.55 -21.75
CA SER A 29 45.93 -27.89 -21.62
C SER A 29 45.53 -28.16 -20.16
N GLY A 30 44.47 -28.90 -19.82
CA GLY A 30 43.42 -29.42 -20.71
C GLY A 30 42.47 -30.41 -20.02
N VAL A 31 41.16 -30.10 -20.07
CA VAL A 31 39.99 -31.01 -20.03
C VAL A 31 39.71 -31.84 -18.74
N LEU A 32 38.41 -32.12 -18.56
CA LEU A 32 37.70 -32.76 -17.43
C LEU A 32 37.52 -34.30 -17.67
N PRO A 33 36.52 -35.02 -17.09
CA PRO A 33 36.58 -35.65 -15.76
C PRO A 33 36.07 -37.13 -15.71
N SER A 34 36.22 -37.83 -14.57
CA SER A 34 35.20 -38.82 -14.09
C SER A 34 35.44 -39.36 -12.67
N SER A 35 34.36 -39.37 -11.87
CA SER A 35 34.00 -40.17 -10.68
C SER A 35 34.98 -41.16 -10.00
N PRO A 36 35.12 -41.10 -8.67
CA PRO A 36 35.62 -42.20 -7.83
C PRO A 36 34.63 -42.67 -6.73
N ALA A 37 34.80 -43.93 -6.30
CA ALA A 37 34.29 -44.52 -5.04
C ALA A 37 35.02 -45.86 -4.78
N PRO A 38 35.07 -46.43 -3.55
CA PRO A 38 34.87 -45.84 -2.22
C PRO A 38 36.12 -46.01 -1.30
N PHE A 39 35.97 -45.74 0.01
CA PHE A 39 37.00 -45.81 1.06
C PHE A 39 37.60 -47.20 1.35
N ARG A 40 38.86 -47.22 1.83
CA ARG A 40 39.28 -48.02 3.00
C ARG A 40 40.63 -47.60 3.62
N SER A 41 40.69 -47.59 4.97
CA SER A 41 41.77 -48.02 5.91
C SER A 41 43.27 -47.85 5.53
N GLU A 42 44.20 -47.46 6.41
CA GLU A 42 44.17 -47.36 7.89
C GLU A 42 45.37 -46.56 8.47
N ALA A 43 45.47 -46.51 9.81
CA ALA A 43 46.61 -46.08 10.66
C ALA A 43 46.93 -44.56 10.71
N GLU A 44 47.30 -43.98 11.87
CA GLU A 44 47.05 -44.30 13.29
C GLU A 44 47.52 -43.10 14.17
N PHE A 45 46.86 -42.83 15.31
CA PHE A 45 47.44 -42.54 16.65
C PHE A 45 46.35 -42.09 17.65
N ARG A 46 46.70 -41.99 18.95
CA ARG A 46 45.77 -42.08 20.10
C ARG A 46 45.27 -40.74 20.67
N ASN A 47 44.15 -40.84 21.39
CA ASN A 47 43.61 -39.85 22.33
C ASN A 47 44.40 -39.86 23.66
N GLU A 48 44.32 -38.74 24.38
CA GLU A 48 44.30 -38.61 25.86
C GLU A 48 43.47 -37.34 26.16
N GLU A 49 42.70 -37.32 27.26
CA GLU A 49 41.72 -36.26 27.62
C GLU A 49 42.08 -35.62 29.00
N ASP A 50 41.12 -34.97 29.68
CA ASP A 50 41.22 -34.27 30.99
C ASP A 50 41.92 -32.88 30.95
N GLU A 51 41.54 -31.83 31.72
CA GLU A 51 40.46 -31.61 32.70
C GLU A 51 40.24 -30.07 32.98
N ILE A 52 39.41 -29.71 33.99
CA ILE A 52 39.29 -28.39 34.69
C ILE A 52 38.49 -27.26 33.96
N VAL A 53 37.60 -26.44 34.57
CA VAL A 53 36.48 -26.57 35.58
C VAL A 53 35.91 -25.14 35.84
N ASP A 54 34.58 -25.00 36.08
CA ASP A 54 33.87 -23.72 36.36
C ASP A 54 33.43 -23.57 37.85
N ASP A 55 33.48 -22.33 38.41
CA ASP A 55 32.96 -21.88 39.74
C ASP A 55 33.18 -20.33 39.90
N VAL A 56 32.51 -19.45 40.69
CA VAL A 56 31.26 -19.51 41.51
C VAL A 56 30.74 -18.07 41.84
N PHE A 57 29.43 -17.77 41.62
CA PHE A 57 28.60 -16.68 42.24
C PHE A 57 29.06 -15.19 42.05
N VAL A 58 28.31 -14.09 42.33
CA VAL A 58 27.17 -13.76 43.24
C VAL A 58 26.13 -12.82 42.55
N ASP A 59 24.90 -12.75 43.11
CA ASP A 59 23.65 -12.11 42.64
C ASP A 59 23.54 -10.56 42.62
N ALA A 60 22.50 -10.03 41.94
CA ALA A 60 21.51 -9.07 42.51
C ALA A 60 20.29 -8.68 41.60
N ILE A 61 19.09 -9.12 41.99
CA ILE A 61 17.75 -8.42 41.93
C ILE A 61 16.95 -8.32 40.60
N ASP A 62 16.01 -9.26 40.46
CA ASP A 62 14.54 -9.18 40.15
C ASP A 62 13.93 -8.50 38.90
N GLY A 63 12.87 -9.13 38.35
CA GLY A 63 12.05 -8.57 37.25
C GLY A 63 10.73 -9.27 36.84
N VAL A 64 10.59 -10.60 37.04
CA VAL A 64 9.37 -11.43 36.86
C VAL A 64 8.63 -11.38 35.50
N GLU A 65 8.78 -12.44 34.69
CA GLU A 65 7.65 -13.28 34.19
C GLU A 65 8.19 -14.66 33.75
N SER A 66 7.37 -15.71 33.82
CA SER A 66 7.82 -17.11 33.67
C SER A 66 7.17 -17.81 32.47
N ASP A 67 7.99 -18.39 31.60
CA ASP A 67 7.55 -19.25 30.48
C ASP A 67 7.89 -20.72 30.78
N GLY A 68 6.97 -21.40 31.47
CA GLY A 68 7.14 -22.77 31.96
C GLY A 68 6.86 -23.83 30.90
N GLY A 69 7.75 -23.96 29.91
CA GLY A 69 7.73 -25.05 28.92
C GLY A 69 8.69 -26.19 29.31
N GLU A 70 8.16 -27.29 29.84
CA GLU A 70 8.96 -28.50 30.14
C GLU A 70 9.26 -29.29 28.85
N ASP A 71 10.51 -29.74 28.69
CA ASP A 71 10.99 -30.32 27.44
C ASP A 71 10.72 -31.84 27.35
N LEU A 72 9.62 -32.19 26.67
CA LEU A 72 8.98 -33.52 26.59
C LEU A 72 9.84 -34.65 25.96
N PHE A 73 11.11 -34.40 25.64
CA PHE A 73 12.04 -35.38 25.07
C PHE A 73 13.36 -35.52 25.84
N GLY A 74 13.42 -35.02 27.07
CA GLY A 74 14.55 -35.23 27.98
C GLY A 74 14.71 -36.69 28.47
N PRO A 75 15.87 -37.04 29.06
CA PRO A 75 16.16 -38.40 29.56
C PRO A 75 15.30 -38.80 30.77
N ASP A 76 14.56 -37.87 31.37
CA ASP A 76 13.67 -38.12 32.51
C ASP A 76 12.32 -38.76 32.15
N MET A 77 12.01 -38.99 30.86
CA MET A 77 10.74 -39.56 30.38
C MET A 77 10.34 -40.89 31.08
N GLU A 78 11.30 -41.70 31.54
CA GLU A 78 11.02 -42.94 32.28
C GLU A 78 10.36 -42.68 33.66
N LYS A 79 10.46 -41.47 34.22
CA LYS A 79 9.83 -41.10 35.50
C LYS A 79 8.34 -40.85 35.39
N ASP A 80 7.84 -40.40 34.24
CA ASP A 80 6.39 -40.16 34.03
C ASP A 80 5.56 -41.45 34.02
N TYR A 81 6.21 -42.59 33.77
CA TYR A 81 5.60 -43.92 33.89
C TYR A 81 5.63 -44.48 35.34
N ALA A 82 6.16 -43.73 36.31
CA ALA A 82 6.10 -44.11 37.72
C ALA A 82 4.71 -43.86 38.30
N ARG A 83 4.11 -44.90 38.90
CA ARG A 83 2.72 -44.86 39.38
C ARG A 83 2.57 -43.93 40.59
N ASN A 84 1.89 -42.80 40.40
CA ASN A 84 1.73 -41.75 41.41
C ASN A 84 0.39 -41.88 42.18
N GLU A 85 0.43 -42.56 43.34
CA GLU A 85 -0.76 -42.88 44.18
C GLU A 85 -1.53 -41.66 44.75
N GLN A 86 -1.04 -40.44 44.54
CA GLN A 86 -1.72 -39.20 44.92
C GLN A 86 -2.65 -38.67 43.81
N LEU A 87 -2.34 -38.92 42.54
CA LEU A 87 -3.15 -38.48 41.39
C LEU A 87 -4.08 -39.59 40.85
N ASP A 88 -3.75 -40.86 41.09
CA ASP A 88 -4.54 -42.06 40.73
C ASP A 88 -5.81 -42.22 41.62
N ARG A 89 -6.48 -41.12 42.00
CA ARG A 89 -7.68 -41.09 42.85
C ARG A 89 -8.74 -40.15 42.29
N TYR A 90 -9.88 -40.71 41.87
CA TYR A 90 -11.04 -39.93 41.45
C TYR A 90 -11.64 -39.14 42.63
N GLU A 91 -12.06 -37.90 42.39
CA GLU A 91 -12.86 -37.14 43.35
C GLU A 91 -14.28 -37.72 43.41
N ALA A 92 -14.73 -38.15 44.59
CA ALA A 92 -16.01 -38.84 44.79
C ALA A 92 -17.26 -37.93 44.72
N ILE A 93 -17.16 -36.75 44.11
CA ILE A 93 -18.25 -35.77 44.04
C ILE A 93 -18.98 -35.91 42.69
N GLY A 94 -20.09 -36.64 42.70
CA GLY A 94 -20.94 -36.85 41.53
C GLY A 94 -20.84 -38.24 40.88
N VAL A 95 -20.18 -39.19 41.54
CA VAL A 95 -20.35 -40.62 41.24
C VAL A 95 -21.60 -41.11 41.98
N ASP A 96 -22.51 -41.77 41.26
CA ASP A 96 -23.75 -42.34 41.79
C ASP A 96 -23.50 -43.81 42.15
N ASP A 97 -22.94 -44.04 43.34
CA ASP A 97 -22.54 -45.37 43.84
C ASP A 97 -23.71 -46.19 44.45
N GLU A 98 -24.97 -45.83 44.17
CA GLU A 98 -26.12 -46.64 44.58
C GLU A 98 -26.21 -47.94 43.74
N GLU A 99 -25.87 -49.07 44.35
CA GLU A 99 -26.01 -50.40 43.72
C GLU A 99 -27.49 -50.81 43.62
N TYR A 100 -28.15 -50.36 42.55
CA TYR A 100 -29.55 -50.67 42.27
C TYR A 100 -29.80 -52.17 42.14
N ASP A 101 -30.54 -52.73 43.10
CA ASP A 101 -31.08 -54.09 43.08
C ASP A 101 -31.69 -54.42 41.71
N GLY A 102 -31.39 -55.63 41.20
CA GLY A 102 -31.69 -56.02 39.83
C GLY A 102 -33.18 -56.00 39.51
N LEU A 103 -33.65 -54.88 38.93
CA LEU A 103 -35.06 -54.61 38.56
C LEU A 103 -35.75 -55.86 37.97
N ASP A 104 -36.74 -56.36 38.71
CA ASP A 104 -37.50 -57.56 38.34
C ASP A 104 -38.04 -57.47 36.91
N LEU A 105 -38.14 -58.63 36.26
CA LEU A 105 -38.52 -58.72 34.86
C LEU A 105 -39.92 -58.12 34.60
N ALA A 106 -40.84 -58.15 35.57
CA ALA A 106 -42.14 -57.49 35.43
C ALA A 106 -42.01 -55.96 35.48
N ALA A 107 -41.22 -55.43 36.42
CA ALA A 107 -40.95 -53.99 36.55
C ALA A 107 -40.24 -53.43 35.29
N ARG A 108 -39.23 -54.15 34.80
CA ARG A 108 -38.47 -53.78 33.60
C ARG A 108 -39.36 -53.74 32.35
N ASN A 109 -40.24 -54.74 32.17
CA ASN A 109 -41.24 -54.74 31.09
C ASN A 109 -42.29 -53.62 31.24
N ALA A 110 -42.66 -53.23 32.46
CA ALA A 110 -43.60 -52.14 32.70
C ALA A 110 -43.03 -50.76 32.29
N VAL A 111 -41.77 -50.50 32.66
CA VAL A 111 -41.04 -49.28 32.24
C VAL A 111 -40.89 -49.23 30.72
N ASP A 112 -40.51 -50.35 30.09
CA ASP A 112 -40.34 -50.41 28.64
C ASP A 112 -41.68 -50.21 27.89
N ALA A 113 -42.79 -50.74 28.42
CA ALA A 113 -44.13 -50.47 27.91
C ALA A 113 -44.57 -49.00 28.10
N GLN A 114 -44.13 -48.33 29.18
CA GLN A 114 -44.40 -46.91 29.43
C GLN A 114 -43.61 -46.00 28.48
N LEU A 115 -42.34 -46.32 28.22
CA LEU A 115 -41.52 -45.62 27.22
C LEU A 115 -42.11 -45.78 25.81
N ARG A 116 -42.46 -47.01 25.39
CA ARG A 116 -43.10 -47.26 24.10
C ARG A 116 -44.45 -46.52 23.94
N ARG A 117 -45.21 -46.29 25.03
CA ARG A 117 -46.41 -45.43 25.00
C ARG A 117 -46.05 -43.96 24.76
N ARG A 118 -45.06 -43.43 25.47
CA ARG A 118 -44.56 -42.05 25.30
C ARG A 118 -44.08 -41.81 23.87
N ASP A 119 -43.32 -42.73 23.30
CA ASP A 119 -42.82 -42.66 21.91
C ASP A 119 -43.94 -42.80 20.86
N ALA A 120 -45.03 -43.51 21.19
CA ALA A 120 -46.21 -43.61 20.35
C ALA A 120 -47.06 -42.32 20.41
N GLU A 121 -47.10 -41.63 21.55
CA GLU A 121 -47.73 -40.31 21.67
C GLU A 121 -46.92 -39.21 20.97
N ILE A 122 -45.58 -39.24 21.08
CA ILE A 122 -44.69 -38.34 20.32
C ILE A 122 -44.90 -38.54 18.81
N ARG A 123 -44.84 -39.77 18.30
CA ARG A 123 -45.13 -40.06 16.88
C ARG A 123 -46.56 -39.72 16.44
N ARG A 124 -47.55 -39.82 17.34
CA ARG A 124 -48.93 -39.33 17.07
C ARG A 124 -49.05 -37.80 17.07
N ARG A 125 -48.13 -37.09 17.73
CA ARG A 125 -48.06 -35.62 17.73
C ARG A 125 -47.37 -35.10 16.47
N GLU A 126 -46.27 -35.73 16.05
CA GLU A 126 -45.56 -35.43 14.80
C GLU A 126 -46.42 -35.81 13.57
N GLY A 127 -47.02 -37.01 13.57
CA GLY A 127 -47.85 -37.51 12.48
C GLY A 127 -49.14 -36.71 12.21
N ARG A 128 -49.49 -35.73 13.05
CA ARG A 128 -50.61 -34.80 12.81
C ARG A 128 -50.23 -33.55 12.00
N MET A 129 -48.95 -33.23 11.85
CA MET A 129 -48.51 -32.13 10.97
C MET A 129 -48.36 -32.56 9.50
N ALA A 130 -48.26 -33.86 9.22
CA ALA A 130 -48.01 -34.37 7.87
C ALA A 130 -49.27 -34.47 6.97
N ASN A 131 -50.48 -34.52 7.54
CA ASN A 131 -51.72 -34.83 6.82
C ASN A 131 -52.61 -33.60 6.51
N ALA A 132 -52.01 -32.40 6.40
CA ALA A 132 -52.75 -31.14 6.19
C ALA A 132 -52.45 -30.45 4.84
N PHE A 133 -51.77 -31.14 3.92
CA PHE A 133 -51.28 -30.55 2.64
C PHE A 133 -51.48 -31.47 1.41
N MET A 134 -52.42 -32.42 1.47
CA MET A 134 -52.81 -33.27 0.34
C MET A 134 -54.34 -33.43 0.30
N GLU A 135 -55.02 -32.40 -0.20
CA GLU A 135 -56.43 -32.47 -0.61
C GLU A 135 -56.58 -31.64 -1.89
N GLY A 136 -57.15 -32.23 -2.95
CA GLY A 136 -57.34 -31.59 -4.25
C GLY A 136 -56.31 -31.93 -5.33
N LEU A 137 -56.49 -33.06 -6.02
CA LEU A 137 -57.09 -33.10 -7.36
C LEU A 137 -57.00 -34.54 -7.92
N ASP A 138 -58.13 -35.10 -8.32
CA ASP A 138 -58.23 -36.43 -8.94
C ASP A 138 -58.19 -36.35 -10.47
N ASP A 139 -57.61 -37.39 -11.09
CA ASP A 139 -57.80 -37.96 -12.43
C ASP A 139 -58.45 -37.13 -13.57
N GLU A 140 -57.69 -36.98 -14.67
CA GLU A 140 -58.23 -37.09 -16.04
C GLU A 140 -57.16 -37.66 -17.02
N GLU A 141 -57.58 -38.18 -18.18
CA GLU A 141 -56.84 -39.17 -18.99
C GLU A 141 -55.75 -38.60 -19.93
N LEU A 142 -54.66 -39.37 -20.20
CA LEU A 142 -54.39 -39.99 -21.53
C LEU A 142 -53.16 -40.93 -21.54
N ASP A 143 -53.05 -41.76 -22.59
CA ASP A 143 -51.96 -42.72 -22.84
C ASP A 143 -51.31 -42.52 -24.24
N THR A 144 -50.21 -43.22 -24.55
CA THR A 144 -49.48 -43.33 -25.84
C THR A 144 -48.57 -42.14 -26.31
N PRO A 145 -47.51 -42.37 -27.15
CA PRO A 145 -46.17 -41.92 -26.71
C PRO A 145 -45.23 -41.14 -27.69
N MET A 146 -44.27 -40.44 -27.07
CA MET A 146 -42.88 -40.08 -27.48
C MET A 146 -42.47 -39.59 -28.90
N MET A 147 -41.72 -38.47 -28.89
CA MET A 147 -40.62 -38.02 -29.79
C MET A 147 -40.98 -37.46 -31.20
N PRO A 148 -40.11 -36.62 -31.82
CA PRO A 148 -39.11 -35.69 -31.26
C PRO A 148 -39.03 -34.30 -31.96
N THR A 149 -39.13 -33.16 -31.24
CA THR A 149 -38.70 -31.85 -31.84
C THR A 149 -38.17 -30.79 -30.86
N ARG A 150 -36.90 -30.91 -30.44
CA ARG A 150 -36.17 -29.80 -29.79
C ARG A 150 -35.84 -28.68 -30.79
N ARG A 151 -36.67 -27.62 -30.87
CA ARG A 151 -36.23 -26.20 -31.08
C ARG A 151 -37.34 -25.14 -31.19
N ARG A 152 -38.62 -25.48 -31.43
CA ARG A 152 -39.69 -24.46 -31.56
C ARG A 152 -40.36 -24.04 -30.24
N HIS A 153 -40.49 -24.93 -29.26
CA HIS A 153 -41.26 -24.69 -28.03
C HIS A 153 -40.82 -23.48 -27.18
N ARG A 154 -39.53 -23.06 -27.22
CA ARG A 154 -39.07 -21.95 -26.36
C ARG A 154 -39.76 -20.63 -26.69
N ARG A 155 -40.10 -20.35 -27.95
CA ARG A 155 -40.72 -19.07 -28.36
C ARG A 155 -42.24 -19.00 -28.20
N ILE A 156 -42.90 -20.11 -27.87
CA ILE A 156 -44.36 -20.14 -27.68
C ILE A 156 -44.68 -19.94 -26.19
N PHE A 157 -44.03 -20.72 -25.30
CA PHE A 157 -44.06 -20.48 -23.85
C PHE A 157 -43.65 -19.04 -23.47
N GLU A 158 -42.66 -18.48 -24.16
CA GLU A 158 -42.14 -17.11 -23.94
C GLU A 158 -43.09 -16.02 -24.48
N ALA A 159 -44.14 -16.39 -25.24
CA ALA A 159 -45.21 -15.51 -25.69
C ALA A 159 -46.49 -15.66 -24.82
N GLU A 160 -46.90 -16.89 -24.50
CA GLU A 160 -48.06 -17.17 -23.64
C GLU A 160 -47.85 -16.65 -22.21
N TYR A 161 -46.62 -16.66 -21.68
CA TYR A 161 -46.30 -15.98 -20.43
C TYR A 161 -46.43 -14.45 -20.54
N LEU A 162 -46.16 -13.86 -21.70
CA LEU A 162 -46.17 -12.40 -21.88
C LEU A 162 -47.60 -11.83 -21.87
N GLU A 163 -48.58 -12.57 -22.40
CA GLU A 163 -50.00 -12.20 -22.28
C GLU A 163 -50.51 -12.36 -20.84
N SER A 164 -49.91 -13.24 -20.03
CA SER A 164 -50.25 -13.41 -18.61
C SER A 164 -49.69 -12.34 -17.66
N GLU A 165 -48.69 -11.54 -18.07
CA GLU A 165 -48.14 -10.46 -17.23
C GLU A 165 -48.98 -9.16 -17.26
N ALA A 166 -50.01 -9.06 -18.11
CA ALA A 166 -50.77 -7.82 -18.32
C ALA A 166 -51.76 -7.45 -17.19
N ASP A 167 -52.32 -8.44 -16.49
CA ASP A 167 -53.50 -8.25 -15.60
C ASP A 167 -53.19 -8.29 -14.09
N VAL A 168 -51.92 -8.11 -13.69
CA VAL A 168 -51.55 -7.95 -12.26
C VAL A 168 -51.53 -6.46 -11.89
N PRO A 169 -52.32 -5.99 -10.91
CA PRO A 169 -52.47 -4.56 -10.63
C PRO A 169 -51.15 -3.91 -10.20
N GLU A 170 -50.84 -2.76 -10.80
CA GLU A 170 -49.57 -2.05 -10.59
C GLU A 170 -49.44 -1.52 -9.15
N MET A 171 -48.33 -1.85 -8.49
CA MET A 171 -47.98 -1.40 -7.15
C MET A 171 -47.16 -0.11 -7.22
N SER A 172 -47.64 0.97 -6.60
CA SER A 172 -46.97 2.28 -6.64
C SER A 172 -45.83 2.43 -5.61
N LEU A 173 -45.08 3.54 -5.69
CA LEU A 173 -44.05 3.89 -4.72
C LEU A 173 -44.57 4.05 -3.28
N ASP A 174 -45.82 4.50 -3.10
CA ASP A 174 -46.44 4.56 -1.77
C ASP A 174 -46.95 3.19 -1.31
N ASP A 175 -47.32 2.28 -2.23
CA ASP A 175 -47.68 0.90 -1.88
C ASP A 175 -46.47 0.06 -1.46
N LEU A 176 -45.29 0.32 -2.05
CA LEU A 176 -44.01 -0.21 -1.54
C LEU A 176 -43.71 0.23 -0.10
N ARG A 177 -44.29 1.36 0.34
CA ARG A 177 -44.19 1.89 1.72
C ARG A 177 -45.22 1.27 2.67
N ASN A 178 -46.32 0.72 2.14
CA ASN A 178 -47.44 0.15 2.89
C ASN A 178 -47.16 -1.30 3.37
N MET A 179 -46.08 -1.47 4.14
CA MET A 179 -45.66 -2.71 4.79
C MET A 179 -46.77 -3.37 5.64
N LYS A 180 -47.45 -4.37 5.09
CA LYS A 180 -48.50 -5.15 5.80
C LYS A 180 -47.92 -6.22 6.71
N ASN A 181 -47.44 -5.86 7.91
CA ASN A 181 -47.13 -6.77 9.04
C ASN A 181 -46.22 -8.00 8.72
N VAL A 182 -45.38 -7.90 7.70
CA VAL A 182 -44.50 -8.98 7.20
C VAL A 182 -43.03 -8.52 7.33
N THR A 183 -42.08 -9.46 7.52
CA THR A 183 -40.67 -9.07 7.63
C THR A 183 -40.15 -8.48 6.32
N ILE A 184 -39.18 -7.55 6.39
CA ILE A 184 -38.64 -6.88 5.19
C ILE A 184 -38.09 -7.92 4.18
N THR A 185 -37.46 -8.98 4.67
CA THR A 185 -36.97 -10.13 3.89
C THR A 185 -38.08 -10.88 3.15
N GLU A 186 -39.20 -11.17 3.81
CA GLU A 186 -40.36 -11.83 3.18
C GLU A 186 -41.08 -10.90 2.21
N TRP A 187 -41.18 -9.60 2.52
CA TRP A 187 -41.79 -8.59 1.66
C TRP A 187 -41.05 -8.44 0.33
N ILE A 188 -39.72 -8.33 0.36
CA ILE A 188 -38.87 -8.25 -0.85
C ILE A 188 -38.90 -9.57 -1.64
N SER A 189 -39.17 -10.70 -0.97
CA SER A 189 -39.31 -12.00 -1.63
C SER A 189 -40.63 -12.16 -2.41
N GLN A 190 -41.65 -11.33 -2.14
CA GLN A 190 -42.91 -11.36 -2.89
C GLN A 190 -42.73 -10.77 -4.30
N GLU A 191 -43.41 -11.35 -5.29
CA GLU A 191 -43.20 -11.00 -6.69
C GLU A 191 -43.56 -9.56 -7.05
N ALA A 192 -44.62 -8.99 -6.44
CA ALA A 192 -45.05 -7.62 -6.76
C ALA A 192 -44.06 -6.57 -6.24
N PRO A 193 -43.63 -6.57 -4.96
CA PRO A 193 -42.51 -5.76 -4.50
C PRO A 193 -41.22 -6.00 -5.31
N ARG A 194 -40.87 -7.25 -5.64
CA ARG A 194 -39.67 -7.56 -6.46
C ARG A 194 -39.75 -6.98 -7.88
N ARG A 195 -40.91 -7.06 -8.56
CA ARG A 195 -41.15 -6.42 -9.88
C ARG A 195 -41.06 -4.89 -9.77
N ALA A 196 -41.64 -4.29 -8.74
CA ALA A 196 -41.60 -2.83 -8.53
C ALA A 196 -40.17 -2.32 -8.25
N ILE A 197 -39.41 -2.99 -7.37
CA ILE A 197 -37.99 -2.69 -7.09
C ILE A 197 -37.15 -2.74 -8.38
N LYS A 198 -37.41 -3.72 -9.27
CA LYS A 198 -36.72 -3.83 -10.57
C LYS A 198 -37.00 -2.63 -11.48
N ARG A 199 -38.25 -2.20 -11.59
CA ARG A 199 -38.65 -1.02 -12.38
C ARG A 199 -37.98 0.24 -11.83
N GLU A 200 -38.13 0.48 -10.53
CA GLU A 200 -37.60 1.65 -9.83
C GLU A 200 -36.07 1.80 -9.90
N PHE A 201 -35.32 0.69 -9.78
CA PHE A 201 -33.86 0.74 -9.91
C PHE A 201 -33.40 0.87 -11.38
N LYS A 202 -34.12 0.27 -12.34
CA LYS A 202 -33.86 0.50 -13.77
C LYS A 202 -34.05 1.98 -14.12
N ASP A 203 -35.13 2.58 -13.65
CA ASP A 203 -35.44 3.99 -13.90
C ASP A 203 -34.43 4.93 -13.21
N PHE A 204 -33.91 4.56 -12.04
CA PHE A 204 -32.78 5.26 -11.41
C PHE A 204 -31.52 5.25 -12.31
N LEU A 205 -31.13 4.08 -12.83
CA LEU A 205 -29.95 3.96 -13.71
C LEU A 205 -30.08 4.73 -15.04
N GLN A 206 -31.31 4.98 -15.52
CA GLN A 206 -31.58 5.70 -16.77
C GLN A 206 -31.85 7.20 -16.57
N THR A 207 -32.40 7.62 -15.43
CA THR A 207 -32.82 9.01 -15.18
C THR A 207 -31.94 9.80 -14.18
N TYR A 208 -30.86 9.19 -13.69
CA TYR A 208 -29.87 9.92 -12.88
C TYR A 208 -28.92 10.74 -13.77
N VAL A 209 -28.86 12.03 -13.50
CA VAL A 209 -28.03 13.03 -14.17
C VAL A 209 -27.32 13.84 -13.08
N ASP A 210 -26.04 14.15 -13.29
CA ASP A 210 -25.25 14.94 -12.34
C ASP A 210 -25.58 16.44 -12.39
N GLU A 211 -25.02 17.22 -11.46
CA GLU A 211 -25.12 18.70 -11.47
C GLU A 211 -24.61 19.34 -12.76
N GLN A 212 -23.72 18.65 -13.49
CA GLN A 212 -23.16 19.07 -14.79
C GLN A 212 -23.96 18.59 -16.01
N GLY A 213 -25.14 17.98 -15.82
CA GLY A 213 -26.03 17.56 -16.93
C GLY A 213 -25.64 16.26 -17.64
N THR A 214 -24.61 15.56 -17.19
CA THR A 214 -24.14 14.27 -17.74
C THR A 214 -24.71 13.07 -17.00
N SER A 215 -25.02 11.99 -17.73
CA SER A 215 -25.59 10.75 -17.17
C SER A 215 -24.52 9.83 -16.59
N VAL A 216 -24.20 10.03 -15.30
CA VAL A 216 -23.10 9.35 -14.57
C VAL A 216 -23.11 7.83 -14.78
N TYR A 217 -24.24 7.16 -14.56
CA TYR A 217 -24.30 5.69 -14.65
C TYR A 217 -24.24 5.17 -16.08
N GLY A 218 -24.74 5.93 -17.06
CA GLY A 218 -24.58 5.59 -18.48
C GLY A 218 -23.11 5.55 -18.89
N GLU A 219 -22.31 6.52 -18.44
CA GLU A 219 -20.87 6.50 -18.69
C GLU A 219 -20.15 5.41 -17.88
N ARG A 220 -20.52 5.19 -16.60
CA ARG A 220 -19.94 4.08 -15.79
C ARG A 220 -20.19 2.72 -16.43
N ILE A 221 -21.40 2.44 -16.93
CA ILE A 221 -21.73 1.20 -17.65
C ILE A 221 -20.86 1.05 -18.90
N ARG A 222 -20.67 2.13 -19.66
CA ARG A 222 -19.78 2.13 -20.82
C ARG A 222 -18.32 1.87 -20.44
N GLN A 223 -17.79 2.55 -19.41
CA GLN A 223 -16.42 2.34 -18.93
C GLN A 223 -16.21 0.89 -18.40
N MET A 224 -17.23 0.32 -17.75
CA MET A 224 -17.24 -1.07 -17.29
C MET A 224 -17.20 -2.06 -18.48
N GLY A 225 -17.99 -1.81 -19.53
CA GLY A 225 -17.97 -2.57 -20.78
C GLY A 225 -16.65 -2.46 -21.54
N GLU A 226 -16.09 -1.26 -21.70
CA GLU A 226 -14.79 -1.03 -22.33
C GLU A 226 -13.62 -1.69 -21.56
N ARG A 227 -13.79 -1.93 -20.25
CA ARG A 227 -12.83 -2.65 -19.40
C ARG A 227 -13.13 -4.15 -19.23
N ASN A 228 -14.24 -4.66 -19.78
CA ASN A 228 -14.75 -6.01 -19.55
C ASN A 228 -14.79 -6.40 -18.05
N SER A 229 -15.26 -5.49 -17.19
CA SER A 229 -15.33 -5.72 -15.74
C SER A 229 -16.71 -6.22 -15.31
N GLU A 230 -16.78 -7.22 -14.43
CA GLU A 230 -18.05 -7.77 -13.91
C GLU A 230 -18.63 -7.02 -12.69
N SER A 231 -17.99 -5.93 -12.27
CA SER A 231 -18.33 -5.16 -11.08
C SER A 231 -18.86 -3.76 -11.41
N PHE A 232 -19.99 -3.39 -10.79
CA PHE A 232 -20.70 -2.15 -11.08
C PHE A 232 -20.88 -1.29 -9.82
N GLU A 233 -20.28 -0.10 -9.78
CA GLU A 233 -20.23 0.76 -8.60
C GLU A 233 -21.42 1.74 -8.50
N VAL A 234 -22.23 1.56 -7.46
CA VAL A 234 -23.37 2.41 -7.11
C VAL A 234 -23.10 3.13 -5.79
N ASN A 235 -23.03 4.46 -5.82
CA ASN A 235 -22.95 5.29 -4.63
C ASN A 235 -24.29 5.31 -3.88
N TYR A 236 -24.24 5.03 -2.58
CA TYR A 236 -25.42 4.92 -1.71
C TYR A 236 -26.14 6.25 -1.47
N GLU A 237 -25.41 7.37 -1.40
CA GLU A 237 -25.97 8.71 -1.18
C GLU A 237 -26.82 9.16 -2.38
N GLN A 238 -26.31 8.95 -3.61
CA GLN A 238 -27.03 9.24 -4.86
C GLN A 238 -28.34 8.43 -4.96
N LEU A 239 -28.30 7.16 -4.54
CA LEU A 239 -29.47 6.29 -4.47
C LEU A 239 -30.45 6.74 -3.37
N ALA A 240 -29.96 7.13 -2.19
CA ALA A 240 -30.78 7.61 -1.08
C ALA A 240 -31.49 8.94 -1.40
N GLN A 241 -30.84 9.87 -2.12
CA GLN A 241 -31.43 11.14 -2.56
C GLN A 241 -32.61 10.94 -3.53
N LYS A 242 -32.51 10.01 -4.48
CA LYS A 242 -33.55 9.76 -5.50
C LYS A 242 -34.63 8.77 -5.04
N LYS A 243 -34.26 7.72 -4.29
CA LYS A 243 -35.13 6.57 -3.94
C LYS A 243 -34.82 6.08 -2.51
N PRO A 244 -35.18 6.85 -1.46
CA PRO A 244 -34.84 6.52 -0.06
C PRO A 244 -35.43 5.18 0.42
N VAL A 245 -36.55 4.73 -0.15
CA VAL A 245 -37.15 3.42 0.14
C VAL A 245 -36.21 2.27 -0.22
N LEU A 246 -35.54 2.34 -1.38
CA LEU A 246 -34.57 1.33 -1.81
C LEU A 246 -33.33 1.33 -0.91
N ALA A 247 -32.84 2.52 -0.51
CA ALA A 247 -31.72 2.65 0.42
C ALA A 247 -32.03 2.00 1.79
N TYR A 248 -33.23 2.24 2.33
CA TYR A 248 -33.67 1.63 3.59
C TYR A 248 -33.76 0.10 3.51
N PHE A 249 -34.32 -0.46 2.43
CA PHE A 249 -34.37 -1.91 2.22
C PHE A 249 -32.97 -2.52 1.99
N LEU A 250 -32.06 -1.81 1.32
CA LEU A 250 -30.69 -2.24 1.08
C LEU A 250 -29.85 -2.32 2.37
N ALA A 251 -30.06 -1.40 3.32
CA ALA A 251 -29.36 -1.40 4.60
C ALA A 251 -29.79 -2.57 5.52
N ASN A 252 -31.10 -2.84 5.61
CA ASN A 252 -31.68 -3.84 6.51
C ASN A 252 -31.68 -5.26 5.95
N SER A 253 -31.74 -5.42 4.62
CA SER A 253 -31.89 -6.72 3.94
C SER A 253 -31.06 -6.79 2.65
N PRO A 254 -29.72 -6.62 2.74
CA PRO A 254 -28.85 -6.55 1.56
C PRO A 254 -28.83 -7.82 0.70
N VAL A 255 -29.01 -9.01 1.29
CA VAL A 255 -28.81 -10.30 0.58
C VAL A 255 -29.77 -10.47 -0.60
N GLU A 256 -31.08 -10.26 -0.40
CA GLU A 256 -32.06 -10.40 -1.49
C GLU A 256 -32.10 -9.15 -2.37
N MET A 257 -31.87 -7.96 -1.80
CA MET A 257 -31.79 -6.73 -2.57
C MET A 257 -30.65 -6.78 -3.60
N LEU A 258 -29.43 -7.18 -3.20
CA LEU A 258 -28.28 -7.27 -4.12
C LEU A 258 -28.55 -8.20 -5.31
N LYS A 259 -29.17 -9.36 -5.10
CA LYS A 259 -29.58 -10.26 -6.21
C LYS A 259 -30.49 -9.54 -7.21
N ILE A 260 -31.43 -8.72 -6.72
CA ILE A 260 -32.34 -7.95 -7.57
C ILE A 260 -31.60 -6.83 -8.31
N LEU A 261 -30.64 -6.15 -7.66
CA LEU A 261 -29.82 -5.11 -8.28
C LEU A 261 -28.90 -5.70 -9.37
N ASP A 262 -28.28 -6.86 -9.11
CA ASP A 262 -27.46 -7.62 -10.07
C ASP A 262 -28.27 -8.01 -11.31
N GLU A 263 -29.48 -8.57 -11.13
CA GLU A 263 -30.41 -8.89 -12.22
C GLU A 263 -30.75 -7.65 -13.08
N VAL A 264 -30.97 -6.48 -12.47
CA VAL A 264 -31.30 -5.25 -13.21
C VAL A 264 -30.08 -4.67 -13.92
N ALA A 265 -28.91 -4.65 -13.26
CA ALA A 265 -27.66 -4.19 -13.87
C ALA A 265 -27.31 -5.01 -15.11
N PHE A 266 -27.47 -6.34 -15.05
CA PHE A 266 -27.31 -7.23 -16.20
C PHE A 266 -28.30 -6.90 -17.34
N ASN A 267 -29.58 -6.66 -17.02
CA ASN A 267 -30.56 -6.27 -18.04
C ASN A 267 -30.27 -4.91 -18.70
N VAL A 268 -29.84 -3.89 -17.93
CA VAL A 268 -29.51 -2.56 -18.47
C VAL A 268 -28.22 -2.58 -19.29
N THR A 269 -27.21 -3.35 -18.88
CA THR A 269 -25.95 -3.50 -19.62
C THR A 269 -26.17 -4.24 -20.94
N LEU A 270 -27.00 -5.30 -20.98
CA LEU A 270 -27.38 -5.97 -22.24
C LEU A 270 -28.17 -5.06 -23.21
N MET A 271 -28.95 -4.10 -22.70
CA MET A 271 -29.64 -3.11 -23.55
C MET A 271 -28.66 -2.15 -24.25
N GLN A 272 -27.47 -1.91 -23.69
CA GLN A 272 -26.41 -1.12 -24.32
C GLN A 272 -25.45 -1.99 -25.15
N PHE A 273 -25.14 -3.20 -24.68
CA PHE A 273 -24.14 -4.10 -25.25
C PHE A 273 -24.68 -5.54 -25.37
N PRO A 274 -25.45 -5.87 -26.43
CA PRO A 274 -26.07 -7.19 -26.61
C PRO A 274 -25.08 -8.36 -26.70
N GLU A 275 -23.79 -8.11 -26.95
CA GLU A 275 -22.76 -9.16 -27.01
C GLU A 275 -22.14 -9.51 -25.66
N TYR A 276 -22.42 -8.73 -24.59
CA TYR A 276 -21.77 -8.87 -23.28
C TYR A 276 -22.05 -10.22 -22.60
N GLU A 277 -23.19 -10.86 -22.89
CA GLU A 277 -23.56 -12.22 -22.44
C GLU A 277 -22.49 -13.29 -22.74
N LYS A 278 -21.66 -13.06 -23.77
CA LYS A 278 -20.55 -13.96 -24.16
C LYS A 278 -19.34 -13.88 -23.22
N ILE A 279 -19.21 -12.78 -22.46
CA ILE A 279 -18.03 -12.45 -21.65
C ILE A 279 -18.30 -12.83 -20.20
N HIS A 280 -19.29 -12.20 -19.57
CA HIS A 280 -19.75 -12.50 -18.21
C HIS A 280 -21.27 -12.74 -18.21
N ARG A 281 -21.72 -13.71 -17.40
CA ARG A 281 -23.14 -14.12 -17.28
C ARG A 281 -23.88 -13.48 -16.12
N GLU A 282 -23.14 -12.85 -15.23
CA GLU A 282 -23.59 -12.23 -14.00
C GLU A 282 -22.79 -10.93 -13.85
N ILE A 283 -23.36 -9.92 -13.19
CA ILE A 283 -22.70 -8.64 -12.87
C ILE A 283 -23.05 -8.34 -11.42
N HIS A 284 -22.07 -7.92 -10.61
CA HIS A 284 -22.25 -7.71 -9.19
C HIS A 284 -22.22 -6.22 -8.82
N VAL A 285 -23.27 -5.77 -8.11
CA VAL A 285 -23.46 -4.36 -7.73
C VAL A 285 -22.70 -4.05 -6.44
N ARG A 286 -21.59 -3.33 -6.61
CA ARG A 286 -20.69 -2.84 -5.57
C ARG A 286 -21.23 -1.53 -5.00
N ILE A 287 -21.52 -1.49 -3.70
CA ILE A 287 -22.05 -0.29 -3.03
C ILE A 287 -20.88 0.55 -2.52
N THR A 288 -20.83 1.83 -2.88
CA THR A 288 -19.89 2.81 -2.31
C THR A 288 -20.59 3.74 -1.32
N ASP A 289 -19.83 4.35 -0.42
CA ASP A 289 -20.25 5.52 0.38
C ASP A 289 -21.47 5.33 1.30
N LEU A 290 -21.54 4.17 1.97
CA LEU A 290 -22.49 3.99 3.08
C LEU A 290 -22.11 4.95 4.24
N PRO A 291 -23.02 5.80 4.77
CA PRO A 291 -22.69 6.78 5.81
C PRO A 291 -22.49 6.16 7.21
N ALA A 292 -22.97 4.94 7.44
CA ALA A 292 -22.90 4.24 8.72
C ALA A 292 -21.53 3.55 8.94
N LEU A 293 -20.47 4.34 9.16
CA LEU A 293 -19.14 3.82 9.51
C LEU A 293 -19.13 3.28 10.95
N CYS A 294 -18.69 2.04 11.12
CA CYS A 294 -18.68 1.30 12.39
C CYS A 294 -17.29 0.72 12.70
N SER A 295 -16.81 0.86 13.94
CA SER A 295 -15.58 0.21 14.42
C SER A 295 -15.77 -1.31 14.56
N LEU A 296 -14.72 -2.11 14.35
CA LEU A 296 -14.79 -3.59 14.50
C LEU A 296 -15.25 -4.00 15.92
N ARG A 297 -14.86 -3.23 16.94
CA ARG A 297 -15.26 -3.40 18.35
C ARG A 297 -16.72 -3.10 18.64
N ASP A 298 -17.42 -2.37 17.78
CA ASP A 298 -18.81 -1.96 18.01
C ASP A 298 -19.82 -2.91 17.35
N LEU A 299 -19.35 -3.85 16.52
CA LEU A 299 -20.16 -4.91 15.93
C LEU A 299 -20.82 -5.80 17.01
N ARG A 300 -22.15 -5.82 17.05
CA ARG A 300 -23.00 -6.57 17.98
C ARG A 300 -24.12 -7.31 17.23
N GLN A 301 -24.92 -8.07 17.97
CA GLN A 301 -26.07 -8.82 17.45
C GLN A 301 -27.06 -7.95 16.63
N ASN A 302 -27.19 -6.66 16.95
CA ASN A 302 -28.10 -5.72 16.28
C ASN A 302 -27.74 -5.44 14.81
N GLN A 303 -26.53 -5.82 14.36
CA GLN A 303 -26.06 -5.66 12.98
C GLN A 303 -26.04 -6.99 12.20
N LEU A 304 -26.53 -8.10 12.78
CA LEU A 304 -26.57 -9.40 12.10
C LEU A 304 -27.44 -9.33 10.84
N ASN A 305 -26.91 -9.83 9.73
CA ASN A 305 -27.47 -9.81 8.38
C ASN A 305 -27.70 -8.41 7.76
N CYS A 306 -27.40 -7.33 8.47
CA CYS A 306 -27.42 -5.96 7.97
C CYS A 306 -26.14 -5.63 7.16
N LEU A 307 -26.22 -4.57 6.35
CA LEU A 307 -25.06 -4.00 5.66
C LEU A 307 -24.27 -3.08 6.61
N VAL A 308 -22.95 -3.28 6.72
CA VAL A 308 -22.05 -2.50 7.57
C VAL A 308 -20.86 -1.96 6.77
N ARG A 309 -20.38 -0.75 7.12
CA ARG A 309 -19.10 -0.18 6.65
C ARG A 309 -18.10 -0.23 7.81
N VAL A 310 -16.96 -0.88 7.60
CA VAL A 310 -15.98 -1.18 8.66
C VAL A 310 -14.57 -0.88 8.14
N SER A 311 -13.81 -0.05 8.86
CA SER A 311 -12.43 0.33 8.50
C SER A 311 -11.38 -0.38 9.35
N GLY A 312 -10.29 -0.86 8.74
CA GLY A 312 -9.16 -1.43 9.46
C GLY A 312 -7.98 -1.83 8.58
N VAL A 313 -6.91 -2.31 9.21
CA VAL A 313 -5.69 -2.81 8.56
C VAL A 313 -5.85 -4.29 8.23
N VAL A 314 -5.50 -4.73 7.02
CA VAL A 314 -5.39 -6.18 6.73
C VAL A 314 -4.14 -6.73 7.41
N THR A 315 -4.30 -7.72 8.29
CA THR A 315 -3.15 -8.38 8.95
C THR A 315 -2.69 -9.63 8.21
N ARG A 316 -3.62 -10.42 7.65
CA ARG A 316 -3.32 -11.65 6.90
C ARG A 316 -4.32 -11.84 5.77
N ARG A 317 -3.90 -12.60 4.76
CA ARG A 317 -4.75 -13.10 3.67
C ARG A 317 -4.38 -14.54 3.35
N THR A 318 -5.36 -15.36 2.98
CA THR A 318 -5.09 -16.67 2.38
C THR A 318 -4.66 -16.51 0.92
N GLY A 319 -4.13 -17.60 0.34
CA GLY A 319 -4.18 -17.76 -1.12
C GLY A 319 -5.62 -17.74 -1.64
N VAL A 320 -5.75 -17.58 -2.96
CA VAL A 320 -7.04 -17.72 -3.66
C VAL A 320 -7.36 -19.20 -3.82
N PHE A 321 -8.53 -19.62 -3.36
CA PHE A 321 -9.02 -21.00 -3.48
C PHE A 321 -10.27 -21.05 -4.38
N PRO A 322 -10.42 -22.06 -5.26
CA PRO A 322 -11.66 -22.26 -6.00
C PRO A 322 -12.72 -22.93 -5.12
N GLN A 323 -13.73 -22.18 -4.70
CA GLN A 323 -14.92 -22.72 -4.03
C GLN A 323 -15.94 -23.21 -5.07
N LEU A 324 -16.74 -24.20 -4.73
CA LEU A 324 -17.87 -24.63 -5.54
C LEU A 324 -19.03 -23.62 -5.46
N LYS A 325 -19.67 -23.30 -6.59
CA LYS A 325 -20.94 -22.53 -6.67
C LYS A 325 -22.10 -23.42 -7.11
N TRP A 326 -21.93 -24.14 -8.22
CA TRP A 326 -22.91 -25.10 -8.72
C TRP A 326 -22.28 -26.48 -8.78
N VAL A 327 -22.69 -27.38 -7.89
CA VAL A 327 -22.17 -28.75 -7.82
C VAL A 327 -23.08 -29.67 -8.62
N LYS A 328 -22.47 -30.50 -9.47
CA LYS A 328 -23.12 -31.66 -10.08
C LYS A 328 -22.40 -32.91 -9.60
N TYR A 329 -23.17 -33.98 -9.43
CA TYR A 329 -22.64 -35.24 -8.92
C TYR A 329 -22.97 -36.38 -9.89
N ASN A 330 -21.98 -37.23 -10.14
CA ASN A 330 -22.17 -38.49 -10.84
C ASN A 330 -22.52 -39.58 -9.82
N CYS A 331 -23.63 -40.29 -10.03
CA CYS A 331 -23.98 -41.44 -9.18
C CYS A 331 -23.19 -42.69 -9.62
N GLY A 332 -22.22 -43.14 -8.81
CA GLY A 332 -21.31 -44.25 -9.15
C GLY A 332 -21.94 -45.64 -9.39
N LYS A 333 -23.28 -45.77 -9.29
CA LYS A 333 -24.01 -47.00 -9.65
C LYS A 333 -24.78 -46.92 -10.97
N CYS A 334 -24.98 -45.73 -11.54
CA CYS A 334 -25.73 -45.55 -12.80
C CYS A 334 -25.09 -44.52 -13.75
N ASN A 335 -24.02 -43.85 -13.34
CA ASN A 335 -23.32 -42.77 -14.05
C ASN A 335 -24.19 -41.57 -14.46
N GLU A 336 -25.44 -41.51 -14.00
CA GLU A 336 -26.36 -40.41 -14.26
C GLU A 336 -25.90 -39.12 -13.57
N LEU A 337 -26.12 -38.00 -14.27
CA LEU A 337 -25.84 -36.66 -13.77
C LEU A 337 -26.95 -36.20 -12.84
N LEU A 338 -26.68 -36.20 -11.53
CA LEU A 338 -27.54 -35.50 -10.59
C LEU A 338 -27.38 -33.98 -10.81
N GLY A 339 -28.50 -33.27 -10.67
CA GLY A 339 -28.67 -31.90 -11.13
C GLY A 339 -27.74 -30.86 -10.47
N PRO A 340 -27.76 -29.61 -10.94
CA PRO A 340 -26.98 -28.53 -10.35
C PRO A 340 -27.54 -28.15 -8.97
N PHE A 341 -26.82 -28.49 -7.91
CA PHE A 341 -27.08 -28.03 -6.55
C PHE A 341 -26.29 -26.74 -6.30
N TYR A 342 -26.95 -25.69 -5.81
CA TYR A 342 -26.29 -24.44 -5.46
C TYR A 342 -25.62 -24.56 -4.08
N GLN A 343 -24.30 -24.42 -4.03
CA GLN A 343 -23.52 -24.59 -2.80
C GLN A 343 -23.33 -23.25 -2.08
N ASP A 344 -24.05 -23.08 -0.97
CA ASP A 344 -23.85 -21.97 -0.05
C ASP A 344 -22.59 -22.13 0.79
N ILE A 345 -22.11 -21.03 1.36
CA ILE A 345 -20.86 -20.97 2.14
C ILE A 345 -20.95 -21.76 3.46
N HIS A 346 -22.18 -22.00 3.96
CA HIS A 346 -22.44 -22.49 5.32
C HIS A 346 -22.91 -23.95 5.42
N THR A 347 -23.36 -24.57 4.33
CA THR A 347 -24.15 -25.81 4.38
C THR A 347 -23.78 -26.81 3.28
N ASP A 348 -22.93 -27.79 3.61
CA ASP A 348 -22.58 -28.90 2.69
C ASP A 348 -23.84 -29.65 2.21
N ILE A 349 -24.11 -29.65 0.90
CA ILE A 349 -25.28 -30.34 0.36
C ILE A 349 -25.04 -31.85 0.29
N LYS A 350 -25.48 -32.54 1.34
CA LYS A 350 -25.45 -34.01 1.43
C LYS A 350 -26.66 -34.61 0.73
N ILE A 351 -26.47 -35.00 -0.53
CA ILE A 351 -27.49 -35.72 -1.32
C ILE A 351 -27.70 -37.11 -0.71
N ASN A 352 -28.93 -37.39 -0.29
CA ASN A 352 -29.26 -38.66 0.37
C ASN A 352 -29.70 -39.78 -0.59
N THR A 353 -30.09 -39.49 -1.84
CA THR A 353 -30.70 -40.49 -2.75
C THR A 353 -30.59 -40.06 -4.22
N CYS A 354 -30.19 -40.99 -5.09
CA CYS A 354 -30.23 -40.80 -6.55
C CYS A 354 -31.66 -40.92 -7.10
N LYS A 355 -32.12 -39.95 -7.90
CA LYS A 355 -33.47 -40.00 -8.52
C LYS A 355 -33.69 -41.22 -9.44
N ASN A 356 -32.64 -41.70 -10.12
CA ASN A 356 -32.76 -42.76 -11.13
C ASN A 356 -32.70 -44.17 -10.52
N CYS A 357 -31.77 -44.43 -9.60
CA CYS A 357 -31.53 -45.77 -9.06
C CYS A 357 -31.84 -45.95 -7.56
N GLN A 358 -32.43 -44.93 -6.91
CA GLN A 358 -32.72 -44.85 -5.45
C GLN A 358 -31.54 -45.12 -4.50
N SER A 359 -30.32 -45.33 -5.01
CA SER A 359 -29.19 -45.70 -4.17
C SER A 359 -28.67 -44.50 -3.37
N LYS A 360 -28.30 -44.77 -2.11
CA LYS A 360 -27.60 -43.86 -1.21
C LYS A 360 -26.07 -44.00 -1.32
N GLY A 361 -25.58 -44.32 -2.52
CA GLY A 361 -24.17 -44.58 -2.77
C GLY A 361 -23.31 -43.31 -2.72
N PRO A 362 -21.97 -43.43 -2.68
CA PRO A 362 -21.09 -42.27 -2.76
C PRO A 362 -21.33 -41.52 -4.08
N PHE A 363 -21.48 -40.21 -3.96
CA PHE A 363 -21.73 -39.29 -5.05
C PHE A 363 -20.43 -38.53 -5.37
N ASN A 364 -19.84 -38.79 -6.54
CA ASN A 364 -18.58 -38.17 -6.94
C ASN A 364 -18.86 -36.85 -7.65
N VAL A 365 -18.17 -35.78 -7.25
CA VAL A 365 -18.30 -34.45 -7.87
C VAL A 365 -17.78 -34.47 -9.32
N ASN A 366 -18.56 -33.93 -10.26
CA ASN A 366 -18.20 -33.90 -11.68
C ASN A 366 -17.50 -32.57 -12.05
N MET A 367 -16.16 -32.59 -11.99
CA MET A 367 -15.28 -31.44 -12.21
C MET A 367 -15.49 -30.71 -13.55
N GLU A 368 -15.94 -31.39 -14.60
CA GLU A 368 -16.15 -30.79 -15.93
C GLU A 368 -17.40 -29.92 -16.01
N GLN A 369 -18.43 -30.22 -15.19
CA GLN A 369 -19.72 -29.55 -15.25
C GLN A 369 -20.07 -28.75 -13.98
N THR A 370 -19.25 -28.83 -12.95
CA THR A 370 -19.33 -27.97 -11.76
C THR A 370 -18.86 -26.56 -12.07
N VAL A 371 -19.62 -25.55 -11.63
CA VAL A 371 -19.17 -24.16 -11.71
C VAL A 371 -18.48 -23.79 -10.41
N TYR A 372 -17.22 -23.37 -10.51
CA TYR A 372 -16.41 -22.84 -9.41
C TYR A 372 -16.56 -21.31 -9.34
N ARG A 373 -16.31 -20.74 -8.15
CA ARG A 373 -16.12 -19.30 -7.90
C ARG A 373 -14.83 -19.10 -7.10
N ASN A 374 -14.18 -17.97 -7.26
CA ASN A 374 -13.00 -17.65 -6.46
C ASN A 374 -13.40 -17.27 -5.03
N TYR A 375 -12.61 -17.70 -4.06
CA TYR A 375 -12.77 -17.46 -2.63
C TYR A 375 -11.41 -17.08 -2.02
N GLN A 376 -11.40 -16.02 -1.22
CA GLN A 376 -10.23 -15.63 -0.42
C GLN A 376 -10.70 -15.14 0.95
N LYS A 377 -9.90 -15.42 2.00
CA LYS A 377 -10.19 -15.00 3.37
C LYS A 377 -9.13 -14.00 3.84
N LEU A 378 -9.58 -12.85 4.34
CA LEU A 378 -8.74 -11.81 4.94
C LEU A 378 -8.99 -11.76 6.45
N THR A 379 -8.00 -11.36 7.24
CA THR A 379 -8.20 -10.91 8.62
C THR A 379 -7.95 -9.41 8.71
N VAL A 380 -8.95 -8.66 9.16
CA VAL A 380 -8.88 -7.21 9.33
C VAL A 380 -8.82 -6.89 10.82
N GLN A 381 -7.94 -5.96 11.20
CA GLN A 381 -7.73 -5.50 12.57
C GLN A 381 -8.03 -4.00 12.68
N GLU A 382 -8.43 -3.55 13.87
CA GLU A 382 -8.59 -2.11 14.15
C GLU A 382 -7.28 -1.35 13.92
N SER A 383 -7.33 -0.26 13.15
CA SER A 383 -6.20 0.64 12.94
C SER A 383 -5.64 1.15 14.28
N PRO A 384 -4.32 1.04 14.57
CA PRO A 384 -3.78 1.33 15.90
C PRO A 384 -4.17 2.70 16.48
N GLY A 385 -4.26 3.73 15.64
CA GLY A 385 -4.65 5.08 16.04
C GLY A 385 -6.14 5.27 16.43
N THR A 386 -7.02 4.30 16.14
CA THR A 386 -8.44 4.34 16.56
C THR A 386 -8.71 3.55 17.84
N VAL A 387 -7.71 2.84 18.38
CA VAL A 387 -7.88 1.98 19.55
C VAL A 387 -7.88 2.84 20.83
N PRO A 388 -8.88 2.72 21.73
CA PRO A 388 -8.86 3.42 23.00
C PRO A 388 -7.66 2.97 23.86
N PRO A 389 -6.95 3.90 24.51
CA PRO A 389 -5.69 3.60 25.20
C PRO A 389 -5.86 2.52 26.28
N GLY A 390 -4.87 1.64 26.39
CA GLY A 390 -4.87 0.54 27.36
C GLY A 390 -5.78 -0.64 27.02
N ARG A 391 -6.24 -0.78 25.76
CA ARG A 391 -7.03 -1.95 25.31
C ARG A 391 -6.40 -2.60 24.07
N LEU A 392 -6.45 -3.93 24.03
CA LEU A 392 -5.99 -4.69 22.86
C LEU A 392 -6.87 -4.42 21.61
N PRO A 393 -6.29 -4.26 20.41
CA PRO A 393 -7.02 -4.15 19.15
C PRO A 393 -7.74 -5.46 18.80
N ARG A 394 -8.99 -5.37 18.34
CA ARG A 394 -9.76 -6.53 17.89
C ARG A 394 -9.56 -6.79 16.40
N HIS A 395 -9.71 -8.06 16.00
CA HIS A 395 -9.71 -8.47 14.60
C HIS A 395 -11.03 -9.18 14.24
N ARG A 396 -11.37 -9.20 12.95
CA ARG A 396 -12.50 -9.91 12.36
C ARG A 396 -12.07 -10.57 11.05
N GLU A 397 -12.79 -11.63 10.68
CA GLU A 397 -12.57 -12.35 9.42
C GLU A 397 -13.49 -11.80 8.34
N VAL A 398 -12.93 -11.56 7.15
CA VAL A 398 -13.64 -11.04 5.99
C VAL A 398 -13.49 -12.04 4.84
N ILE A 399 -14.61 -12.43 4.22
CA ILE A 399 -14.63 -13.29 3.04
C ILE A 399 -14.77 -12.43 1.80
N CYS A 400 -13.87 -12.64 0.85
CA CYS A 400 -13.85 -12.00 -0.47
C CYS A 400 -14.19 -13.05 -1.53
N LEU A 401 -15.04 -12.68 -2.48
CA LEU A 401 -15.54 -13.54 -3.55
C LEU A 401 -15.31 -12.86 -4.91
N TRP A 402 -15.29 -13.65 -5.99
CA TRP A 402 -15.32 -13.13 -7.37
C TRP A 402 -14.15 -12.20 -7.72
N ASP A 403 -14.45 -10.93 -8.03
CA ASP A 403 -13.56 -9.81 -8.35
C ASP A 403 -12.85 -9.21 -7.11
N LEU A 404 -13.35 -9.44 -5.90
CA LEU A 404 -12.80 -8.87 -4.66
C LEU A 404 -11.52 -9.56 -4.18
N ILE A 405 -11.09 -10.63 -4.84
CA ILE A 405 -9.86 -11.35 -4.55
C ILE A 405 -8.61 -10.53 -4.92
N ASP A 406 -7.54 -10.71 -4.15
CA ASP A 406 -6.20 -10.10 -4.30
C ASP A 406 -6.16 -8.57 -4.43
N GLN A 407 -7.29 -7.88 -4.27
CA GLN A 407 -7.37 -6.43 -4.20
C GLN A 407 -6.53 -5.93 -3.02
N ALA A 408 -6.74 -6.47 -1.82
CA ALA A 408 -6.05 -6.06 -0.60
C ALA A 408 -4.82 -6.92 -0.26
N LYS A 409 -3.80 -6.28 0.32
CA LYS A 409 -2.57 -6.92 0.81
C LYS A 409 -2.40 -6.70 2.33
N PRO A 410 -1.68 -7.57 3.05
CA PRO A 410 -1.29 -7.31 4.43
C PRO A 410 -0.57 -5.97 4.57
N GLY A 411 -0.90 -5.22 5.62
CA GLY A 411 -0.43 -3.86 5.88
C GLY A 411 -1.32 -2.74 5.33
N GLU A 412 -2.13 -2.98 4.29
CA GLU A 412 -2.95 -1.94 3.66
C GLU A 412 -4.16 -1.53 4.55
N GLU A 413 -4.43 -0.23 4.67
CA GLU A 413 -5.67 0.28 5.29
C GLU A 413 -6.86 0.19 4.32
N ILE A 414 -7.88 -0.59 4.69
CA ILE A 414 -9.08 -0.79 3.88
C ILE A 414 -10.37 -0.40 4.63
N GLU A 415 -11.38 -0.04 3.85
CA GLU A 415 -12.77 0.08 4.27
C GLU A 415 -13.60 -0.97 3.54
N VAL A 416 -14.13 -1.92 4.30
CA VAL A 416 -14.99 -2.99 3.80
C VAL A 416 -16.44 -2.58 4.02
N ILE A 417 -17.21 -2.51 2.94
CA ILE A 417 -18.67 -2.52 2.98
C ILE A 417 -19.10 -3.97 2.76
N GLY A 418 -19.82 -4.55 3.72
CA GLY A 418 -20.15 -5.97 3.71
C GLY A 418 -21.32 -6.36 4.61
N ILE A 419 -21.72 -7.62 4.52
CA ILE A 419 -22.85 -8.18 5.28
C ILE A 419 -22.27 -8.91 6.50
N TYR A 420 -22.70 -8.53 7.71
CA TYR A 420 -22.21 -9.14 8.95
C TYR A 420 -23.00 -10.41 9.26
N ARG A 421 -22.40 -11.58 9.04
CA ARG A 421 -23.04 -12.90 9.26
C ARG A 421 -22.48 -13.62 10.48
N ASN A 422 -23.31 -14.46 11.08
CA ASN A 422 -22.87 -15.50 12.00
C ASN A 422 -22.65 -16.83 11.26
N ASN A 423 -21.77 -17.67 11.79
CA ASN A 423 -21.59 -19.06 11.36
C ASN A 423 -21.58 -19.96 12.59
N PHE A 424 -22.15 -21.16 12.49
CA PHE A 424 -22.11 -22.13 13.58
C PHE A 424 -20.77 -22.89 13.56
N ASP A 425 -19.98 -22.73 14.62
CA ASP A 425 -18.73 -23.46 14.82
C ASP A 425 -18.87 -24.38 16.03
N ALA A 426 -18.95 -25.68 15.76
CA ALA A 426 -19.04 -26.71 16.79
C ALA A 426 -17.83 -26.70 17.73
N SER A 427 -16.63 -26.39 17.21
CA SER A 427 -15.39 -26.38 18.01
C SER A 427 -15.35 -25.23 19.02
N LEU A 428 -15.96 -24.08 18.66
CA LEU A 428 -16.11 -22.94 19.54
C LEU A 428 -17.18 -23.20 20.62
N SER A 429 -18.26 -23.91 20.26
CA SER A 429 -19.30 -24.31 21.22
C SER A 429 -18.79 -25.28 22.28
N THR A 430 -17.93 -26.24 21.93
CA THR A 430 -17.36 -27.18 22.91
C THR A 430 -16.41 -26.50 23.88
N LYS A 431 -15.57 -25.56 23.41
CA LYS A 431 -14.59 -24.86 24.26
C LYS A 431 -15.23 -23.90 25.28
N ASN A 432 -16.36 -23.31 24.92
CA ASN A 432 -17.00 -22.26 25.73
C ASN A 432 -18.11 -22.75 26.66
N GLY A 433 -18.51 -24.03 26.58
CA GLY A 433 -19.63 -24.59 27.36
C GLY A 433 -21.02 -24.10 26.94
N PHE A 434 -21.10 -23.14 26.02
CA PHE A 434 -22.33 -22.51 25.52
C PHE A 434 -22.29 -22.40 23.99
N PRO A 435 -23.45 -22.36 23.30
CA PRO A 435 -23.51 -22.23 21.83
C PRO A 435 -23.07 -20.83 21.37
N VAL A 436 -21.76 -20.65 21.18
CA VAL A 436 -21.16 -19.42 20.65
C VAL A 436 -20.95 -19.54 19.15
N PHE A 437 -21.59 -18.66 18.39
CA PHE A 437 -21.41 -18.55 16.94
C PHE A 437 -20.14 -17.76 16.61
N ALA A 438 -19.40 -18.22 15.61
CA ALA A 438 -18.37 -17.40 14.96
C ALA A 438 -19.05 -16.27 14.17
N THR A 439 -18.36 -15.16 13.91
CA THR A 439 -18.93 -14.03 13.15
C THR A 439 -17.96 -13.52 12.10
N ILE A 440 -18.44 -13.41 10.87
CA ILE A 440 -17.68 -13.11 9.65
C ILE A 440 -18.33 -11.93 8.91
N ILE A 441 -17.56 -11.24 8.07
CA ILE A 441 -18.09 -10.23 7.15
C ILE A 441 -17.96 -10.77 5.73
N GLU A 442 -19.06 -10.89 5.00
CA GLU A 442 -19.02 -11.10 3.55
C GLU A 442 -18.83 -9.74 2.88
N ALA A 443 -17.67 -9.51 2.25
CA ALA A 443 -17.40 -8.25 1.58
C ALA A 443 -18.29 -8.10 0.34
N ASN A 444 -19.02 -6.98 0.25
CA ASN A 444 -19.66 -6.56 -1.00
C ASN A 444 -18.79 -5.55 -1.75
N HIS A 445 -18.04 -4.69 -1.07
CA HIS A 445 -17.11 -3.76 -1.69
C HIS A 445 -15.92 -3.49 -0.77
N ILE A 446 -14.73 -3.36 -1.34
CA ILE A 446 -13.50 -3.03 -0.63
C ILE A 446 -12.95 -1.76 -1.26
N ASN A 447 -12.99 -0.66 -0.50
CA ASN A 447 -12.27 0.56 -0.84
C ASN A 447 -10.96 0.57 -0.03
N LYS A 448 -9.88 1.15 -0.55
CA LYS A 448 -8.64 1.34 0.22
C LYS A 448 -8.34 2.80 0.40
N LYS A 449 -7.89 3.19 1.59
CA LYS A 449 -7.49 4.57 1.85
C LYS A 449 -6.22 4.96 1.10
N GLU A 450 -5.35 3.99 0.79
CA GLU A 450 -4.18 4.22 -0.06
C GLU A 450 -4.57 4.38 -1.53
N ASP A 451 -5.37 3.47 -2.08
CA ASP A 451 -5.81 3.57 -3.48
C ASP A 451 -6.83 4.71 -3.71
N MET A 452 -7.47 5.30 -2.69
CA MET A 452 -8.21 6.56 -2.82
C MET A 452 -7.35 7.69 -3.41
N PHE A 453 -6.04 7.69 -3.18
CA PHE A 453 -5.13 8.69 -3.76
C PHE A 453 -4.78 8.40 -5.24
N ALA A 454 -4.90 7.16 -5.69
CA ALA A 454 -4.80 6.77 -7.10
C ALA A 454 -6.14 6.84 -7.85
N ALA A 455 -7.24 6.63 -7.13
CA ALA A 455 -8.59 6.43 -7.66
C ALA A 455 -9.53 7.64 -7.48
N TYR A 456 -9.03 8.79 -7.00
CA TYR A 456 -9.60 10.09 -7.37
C TYR A 456 -9.32 10.30 -8.87
N ARG A 457 -10.10 9.60 -9.70
CA ARG A 457 -9.99 9.50 -11.17
C ARG A 457 -9.68 10.90 -11.68
N LEU A 458 -8.48 11.11 -12.25
CA LEU A 458 -8.06 12.44 -12.68
C LEU A 458 -9.17 13.02 -13.55
N THR A 459 -9.89 14.00 -13.00
CA THR A 459 -10.98 14.64 -13.73
C THR A 459 -10.37 15.32 -14.95
N GLU A 460 -11.14 15.49 -16.02
CA GLU A 460 -10.60 16.22 -17.16
C GLU A 460 -10.14 17.62 -16.74
N ASP A 461 -10.81 18.23 -15.77
CA ASP A 461 -10.44 19.50 -15.16
C ASP A 461 -9.16 19.45 -14.32
N ASP A 462 -8.96 18.45 -13.44
CA ASP A 462 -7.66 18.22 -12.78
C ASP A 462 -6.53 18.13 -13.82
N ARG A 463 -6.77 17.37 -14.90
CA ARG A 463 -5.78 17.16 -15.97
C ARG A 463 -5.52 18.45 -16.76
N ARG A 464 -6.55 19.25 -17.05
CA ARG A 464 -6.42 20.58 -17.68
C ARG A 464 -5.61 21.52 -16.77
N GLN A 465 -5.88 21.55 -15.47
CA GLN A 465 -5.13 22.33 -14.48
C GLN A 465 -3.65 21.90 -14.38
N ILE A 466 -3.37 20.60 -14.28
CA ILE A 466 -2.01 20.04 -14.26
C ILE A 466 -1.22 20.45 -15.52
N VAL A 467 -1.82 20.37 -16.70
CA VAL A 467 -1.18 20.77 -17.97
C VAL A 467 -1.04 22.31 -18.09
N ALA A 468 -1.95 23.09 -17.50
CA ALA A 468 -1.80 24.55 -17.43
C ALA A 468 -0.62 24.94 -16.51
N MET A 469 -0.54 24.39 -15.30
CA MET A 469 0.56 24.64 -14.35
C MET A 469 1.92 24.17 -14.89
N GLY A 470 1.97 23.03 -15.59
CA GLY A 470 3.22 22.55 -16.19
C GLY A 470 3.83 23.50 -17.23
N ARG A 471 3.03 24.43 -17.79
CA ARG A 471 3.51 25.48 -18.71
C ARG A 471 4.13 26.69 -18.00
N ASP A 472 3.91 26.86 -16.70
CA ASP A 472 4.53 27.95 -15.93
C ASP A 472 6.04 27.75 -15.85
N LYS A 473 6.82 28.68 -16.41
CA LYS A 473 8.29 28.68 -16.31
C LYS A 473 8.80 28.69 -14.85
N ARG A 474 7.97 29.14 -13.89
CA ARG A 474 8.28 29.20 -12.45
C ARG A 474 7.79 27.98 -11.64
N ILE A 475 7.19 26.97 -12.26
CA ILE A 475 6.58 25.82 -11.56
C ILE A 475 7.54 25.12 -10.58
N GLY A 476 8.84 25.05 -10.89
CA GLY A 476 9.85 24.49 -9.99
C GLY A 476 9.97 25.26 -8.65
N LYS A 477 10.00 26.61 -8.66
CA LYS A 477 10.02 27.40 -7.41
C LYS A 477 8.69 27.27 -6.65
N LYS A 478 7.55 27.22 -7.34
CA LYS A 478 6.22 26.94 -6.72
C LYS A 478 6.20 25.59 -5.99
N ILE A 479 6.65 24.53 -6.66
CA ILE A 479 6.72 23.17 -6.08
C ILE A 479 7.65 23.14 -4.86
N MET A 480 8.85 23.72 -4.95
CA MET A 480 9.78 23.79 -3.80
C MET A 480 9.22 24.57 -2.61
N LYS A 481 8.43 25.64 -2.84
CA LYS A 481 7.73 26.40 -1.79
C LYS A 481 6.56 25.60 -1.17
N SER A 482 5.83 24.83 -1.97
CA SER A 482 4.71 23.99 -1.52
C SER A 482 5.12 22.76 -0.69
N ILE A 483 6.38 22.33 -0.78
CA ILE A 483 6.91 21.18 -0.03
C ILE A 483 7.25 21.59 1.41
N ALA A 484 6.70 20.84 2.37
CA ALA A 484 6.86 21.03 3.81
C ALA A 484 6.67 22.51 4.26
N PRO A 485 5.47 23.12 4.07
CA PRO A 485 5.24 24.54 4.31
C PRO A 485 5.38 24.95 5.80
N SER A 486 5.28 23.98 6.72
CA SER A 486 5.53 24.18 8.15
C SER A 486 7.00 24.45 8.50
N ILE A 487 7.95 24.04 7.65
CA ILE A 487 9.38 24.20 7.88
C ILE A 487 9.89 25.40 7.08
N TYR A 488 10.41 26.39 7.79
CA TYR A 488 10.99 27.60 7.19
C TYR A 488 12.40 27.34 6.63
N GLY A 489 12.71 27.90 5.46
CA GLY A 489 14.00 27.76 4.80
C GLY A 489 14.29 26.34 4.27
N HIS A 490 15.57 25.95 4.32
CA HIS A 490 16.09 24.67 3.83
C HIS A 490 15.72 24.32 2.38
N GLU A 491 15.72 25.33 1.48
CA GLU A 491 15.34 25.17 0.08
C GLU A 491 16.15 24.10 -0.65
N ASP A 492 17.44 23.93 -0.35
CA ASP A 492 18.26 22.86 -0.93
C ASP A 492 17.76 21.45 -0.60
N ILE A 493 17.24 21.27 0.62
CA ILE A 493 16.69 19.98 1.08
C ILE A 493 15.31 19.78 0.44
N LYS A 494 14.48 20.82 0.39
CA LYS A 494 13.18 20.79 -0.33
C LYS A 494 13.36 20.49 -1.82
N ARG A 495 14.38 21.09 -2.45
CA ARG A 495 14.83 20.86 -3.84
C ARG A 495 15.24 19.41 -4.06
N ALA A 496 16.05 18.83 -3.18
CA ALA A 496 16.42 17.42 -3.24
C ALA A 496 15.20 16.49 -3.09
N ILE A 497 14.36 16.71 -2.06
CA ILE A 497 13.14 15.94 -1.80
C ILE A 497 12.19 15.97 -3.01
N ALA A 498 11.98 17.15 -3.61
CA ALA A 498 11.16 17.31 -4.81
C ALA A 498 11.65 16.38 -5.95
N LEU A 499 12.94 16.41 -6.25
CA LEU A 499 13.52 15.62 -7.33
C LEU A 499 13.43 14.10 -7.05
N SER A 500 13.58 13.66 -5.80
CA SER A 500 13.37 12.25 -5.43
C SER A 500 11.90 11.81 -5.53
N LEU A 501 10.94 12.67 -5.17
CA LEU A 501 9.50 12.40 -5.34
C LEU A 501 9.10 12.18 -6.81
N PHE A 502 9.66 12.93 -7.76
CA PHE A 502 9.44 12.68 -9.21
C PHE A 502 10.28 11.51 -9.75
N GLY A 503 11.51 11.33 -9.24
CA GLY A 503 12.45 10.25 -9.59
C GLY A 503 13.03 10.34 -11.02
N GLY A 504 14.14 9.67 -11.31
CA GLY A 504 14.69 9.55 -12.67
C GLY A 504 13.94 8.53 -13.54
N VAL A 505 14.48 8.18 -14.71
CA VAL A 505 13.93 7.14 -15.59
C VAL A 505 14.77 5.85 -15.46
N PRO A 506 14.18 4.70 -15.09
CA PRO A 506 14.91 3.43 -15.10
C PRO A 506 15.17 2.98 -16.55
N LYS A 507 16.39 2.54 -16.85
CA LYS A 507 16.83 2.21 -18.22
C LYS A 507 17.31 0.77 -18.31
N ASN A 508 16.88 0.06 -19.36
CA ASN A 508 17.33 -1.30 -19.66
C ASN A 508 18.32 -1.28 -20.84
N ILE A 509 19.57 -1.67 -20.60
CA ILE A 509 20.58 -1.84 -21.65
C ILE A 509 20.50 -3.26 -22.19
N GLN A 510 19.78 -3.41 -23.32
CA GLN A 510 19.70 -4.63 -24.14
C GLN A 510 19.44 -5.93 -23.36
N GLY A 511 18.69 -5.86 -22.26
CA GLY A 511 18.32 -7.01 -21.43
C GLY A 511 19.42 -7.54 -20.50
N LYS A 512 20.61 -6.90 -20.45
CA LYS A 512 21.73 -7.36 -19.60
C LYS A 512 21.91 -6.56 -18.32
N HIS A 513 21.73 -5.25 -18.37
CA HIS A 513 21.91 -4.37 -17.20
C HIS A 513 20.77 -3.36 -17.08
N MET A 514 20.19 -3.27 -15.89
CA MET A 514 19.23 -2.24 -15.51
C MET A 514 19.99 -1.11 -14.81
N ILE A 515 19.91 0.12 -15.33
CA ILE A 515 20.32 1.32 -14.60
C ILE A 515 19.13 1.80 -13.78
N ARG A 516 19.31 1.90 -12.46
CA ARG A 516 18.29 2.40 -11.52
C ARG A 516 17.85 3.81 -11.90
N GLY A 517 16.54 4.08 -11.81
CA GLY A 517 15.95 5.42 -11.93
C GLY A 517 15.78 6.14 -10.60
N ASP A 518 15.83 5.40 -9.49
CA ASP A 518 15.61 5.89 -8.14
C ASP A 518 16.71 6.82 -7.64
N ILE A 519 16.32 7.83 -6.86
CA ILE A 519 17.19 8.89 -6.33
C ILE A 519 17.19 8.82 -4.81
N ASN A 520 18.32 8.38 -4.25
CA ASN A 520 18.49 8.17 -2.82
C ASN A 520 19.04 9.43 -2.13
N ILE A 521 18.46 9.81 -1.00
CA ILE A 521 18.85 11.00 -0.20
C ILE A 521 19.26 10.59 1.21
N LEU A 522 20.37 11.13 1.71
CA LEU A 522 20.75 11.06 3.12
C LEU A 522 20.75 12.45 3.76
N MET A 523 19.92 12.65 4.78
CA MET A 523 19.83 13.86 5.59
C MET A 523 20.61 13.68 6.90
N LEU A 524 21.84 14.19 6.95
CA LEU A 524 22.62 14.27 8.17
C LEU A 524 22.39 15.62 8.84
N GLY A 525 22.32 15.68 10.17
CA GLY A 525 22.35 16.96 10.87
C GLY A 525 22.12 16.86 12.37
N ASP A 526 22.25 17.99 13.04
CA ASP A 526 22.11 18.10 14.50
C ASP A 526 20.68 17.72 14.97
N PRO A 527 20.48 17.16 16.17
CA PRO A 527 19.15 16.85 16.68
C PRO A 527 18.34 18.15 16.88
N GLY A 528 17.03 18.08 16.61
CA GLY A 528 16.15 19.25 16.61
C GLY A 528 15.99 19.95 15.25
N THR A 529 16.82 19.65 14.25
CA THR A 529 16.78 20.24 12.89
C THR A 529 15.60 19.78 11.99
N ALA A 530 14.45 19.45 12.59
CA ALA A 530 13.20 19.04 11.93
C ALA A 530 13.26 17.85 10.94
N LYS A 531 14.38 17.12 10.81
CA LYS A 531 14.57 15.98 9.88
C LYS A 531 13.39 14.98 9.85
N SER A 532 12.96 14.47 11.01
CA SER A 532 11.84 13.51 11.10
C SER A 532 10.49 14.08 10.64
N GLN A 533 10.32 15.41 10.63
CA GLN A 533 9.12 16.06 10.09
C GLN A 533 9.15 16.13 8.55
N PHE A 534 10.34 16.21 7.92
CA PHE A 534 10.45 16.03 6.48
C PHE A 534 10.06 14.59 6.07
N LEU A 535 10.51 13.57 6.82
CA LEU A 535 10.09 12.17 6.56
C LEU A 535 8.56 12.01 6.66
N LYS A 536 7.94 12.49 7.75
CA LYS A 536 6.47 12.45 7.94
C LYS A 536 5.68 13.28 6.93
N TYR A 537 6.29 14.29 6.32
CA TYR A 537 5.70 15.03 5.21
C TYR A 537 5.77 14.22 3.90
N ILE A 538 6.92 13.57 3.61
CA ILE A 538 7.09 12.70 2.43
C ILE A 538 6.15 11.50 2.50
N GLU A 539 6.02 10.87 3.67
CA GLU A 539 5.07 9.79 3.99
C GLU A 539 3.65 10.13 3.54
N LYS A 540 3.16 11.32 3.91
CA LYS A 540 1.82 11.81 3.56
C LYS A 540 1.69 12.31 2.12
N THR A 541 2.80 12.66 1.45
CA THR A 541 2.78 13.25 0.11
C THR A 541 2.91 12.17 -0.98
N ALA A 542 3.71 11.14 -0.74
CA ALA A 542 3.93 10.07 -1.70
C ALA A 542 2.64 9.28 -2.03
N HIS A 543 2.67 8.57 -3.16
CA HIS A 543 1.65 7.62 -3.60
C HIS A 543 1.80 6.24 -2.96
N ARG A 544 3.03 5.87 -2.56
CA ARG A 544 3.39 4.65 -1.84
C ARG A 544 4.66 4.92 -1.04
N ALA A 545 4.54 4.97 0.28
CA ALA A 545 5.68 5.13 1.19
C ALA A 545 5.59 4.13 2.34
N VAL A 546 6.74 3.64 2.80
CA VAL A 546 6.84 2.83 4.02
C VAL A 546 7.76 3.58 4.98
N TYR A 547 7.25 3.92 6.16
CA TYR A 547 8.04 4.51 7.24
C TYR A 547 8.65 3.43 8.13
N THR A 548 9.94 3.56 8.44
CA THR A 548 10.66 2.63 9.30
C THR A 548 11.76 3.34 10.10
N THR A 549 12.23 2.71 11.17
CA THR A 549 13.26 3.24 12.07
C THR A 549 14.41 2.25 12.16
N GLY A 550 15.65 2.73 12.05
CA GLY A 550 16.85 1.90 12.07
C GLY A 550 17.04 1.08 13.35
N GLN A 551 16.40 1.46 14.46
CA GLN A 551 16.42 0.70 15.71
C GLN A 551 15.26 -0.31 15.84
N GLY A 552 14.08 0.00 15.26
CA GLY A 552 12.90 -0.88 15.31
C GLY A 552 12.82 -1.90 14.16
N ALA A 553 13.65 -1.76 13.14
CA ALA A 553 13.59 -2.55 11.92
C ALA A 553 14.83 -3.45 11.76
N SER A 554 14.77 -4.63 12.38
CA SER A 554 15.75 -5.69 12.13
C SER A 554 15.69 -6.17 10.67
N ALA A 555 16.71 -6.91 10.23
CA ALA A 555 16.76 -7.53 8.90
C ALA A 555 15.49 -8.31 8.53
N VAL A 556 14.80 -8.88 9.53
CA VAL A 556 13.54 -9.62 9.38
C VAL A 556 12.36 -8.70 9.00
N GLY A 557 12.38 -7.43 9.42
CA GLY A 557 11.39 -6.42 9.04
C GLY A 557 11.78 -5.54 7.85
N LEU A 558 13.07 -5.45 7.50
CA LEU A 558 13.56 -4.72 6.32
C LEU A 558 13.55 -5.58 5.05
N THR A 559 14.07 -6.80 5.15
CA THR A 559 13.99 -7.85 4.10
C THR A 559 12.75 -8.72 4.33
N ALA A 560 12.49 -9.73 3.49
CA ALA A 560 11.37 -10.63 3.74
C ALA A 560 11.70 -11.70 4.81
N SER A 561 10.72 -11.98 5.65
CA SER A 561 10.73 -13.06 6.63
C SER A 561 10.04 -14.30 6.06
N VAL A 562 10.19 -15.44 6.74
CA VAL A 562 9.40 -16.65 6.45
C VAL A 562 8.69 -17.04 7.73
N HIS A 563 7.35 -16.95 7.73
CA HIS A 563 6.49 -17.27 8.85
C HIS A 563 5.59 -18.46 8.51
N LYS A 564 5.43 -19.36 9.48
CA LYS A 564 4.48 -20.47 9.37
C LYS A 564 3.09 -19.96 9.69
N ASP A 565 2.17 -19.97 8.73
CA ASP A 565 0.79 -19.53 8.98
C ASP A 565 0.10 -20.50 9.95
N PRO A 566 -0.45 -20.04 11.09
CA PRO A 566 -1.13 -20.92 12.04
C PRO A 566 -2.41 -21.59 11.48
N VAL A 567 -3.01 -21.07 10.39
CA VAL A 567 -4.23 -21.63 9.81
C VAL A 567 -3.93 -22.76 8.83
N THR A 568 -3.14 -22.50 7.79
CA THR A 568 -2.74 -23.51 6.78
C THR A 568 -1.61 -24.44 7.26
N ARG A 569 -0.81 -24.00 8.24
CA ARG A 569 0.45 -24.61 8.69
C ARG A 569 1.57 -24.61 7.64
N GLU A 570 1.39 -23.90 6.53
CA GLU A 570 2.38 -23.75 5.46
C GLU A 570 3.42 -22.67 5.80
N TRP A 571 4.62 -22.79 5.20
CA TRP A 571 5.67 -21.76 5.29
C TRP A 571 5.41 -20.66 4.27
N THR A 572 4.90 -19.53 4.76
CA THR A 572 4.61 -18.33 3.95
C THR A 572 5.76 -17.32 4.04
N LEU A 573 5.96 -16.54 2.97
CA LEU A 573 6.96 -15.47 2.94
C LEU A 573 6.26 -14.12 3.07
N GLU A 574 6.66 -13.32 4.07
CA GLU A 574 6.13 -11.98 4.31
C GLU A 574 7.17 -10.94 3.92
N GLY A 575 6.83 -10.04 2.99
CA GLY A 575 7.75 -9.01 2.52
C GLY A 575 7.95 -7.90 3.55
N GLY A 576 9.19 -7.63 3.94
CA GLY A 576 9.55 -6.48 4.76
C GLY A 576 9.51 -5.14 4.02
N ALA A 577 9.84 -4.06 4.74
CA ALA A 577 9.65 -2.67 4.33
C ALA A 577 10.18 -2.34 2.91
N LEU A 578 11.34 -2.86 2.51
CA LEU A 578 11.93 -2.59 1.20
C LEU A 578 11.16 -3.24 0.04
N VAL A 579 10.52 -4.39 0.28
CA VAL A 579 9.67 -5.09 -0.69
C VAL A 579 8.27 -4.47 -0.72
N LEU A 580 7.75 -4.07 0.44
CA LEU A 580 6.51 -3.29 0.57
C LEU A 580 6.61 -1.90 -0.07
N ALA A 581 7.82 -1.36 -0.27
CA ALA A 581 8.08 -0.06 -0.89
C ALA A 581 8.38 -0.10 -2.41
N ASP A 582 8.22 -1.22 -3.13
CA ASP A 582 8.55 -1.29 -4.57
C ASP A 582 7.79 -0.24 -5.42
N LYS A 583 8.52 0.48 -6.29
CA LYS A 583 8.09 1.68 -7.03
C LYS A 583 7.61 2.86 -6.16
N GLY A 584 7.84 2.81 -4.86
CA GLY A 584 7.53 3.84 -3.86
C GLY A 584 8.79 4.45 -3.25
N VAL A 585 8.64 4.97 -2.02
CA VAL A 585 9.73 5.55 -1.23
C VAL A 585 9.87 4.77 0.08
N CYS A 586 11.10 4.38 0.44
CA CYS A 586 11.41 3.85 1.76
C CYS A 586 11.98 4.97 2.63
N LEU A 587 11.35 5.24 3.78
CA LEU A 587 11.72 6.30 4.70
C LEU A 587 12.36 5.68 5.95
N ILE A 588 13.64 5.98 6.20
CA ILE A 588 14.38 5.41 7.34
C ILE A 588 14.84 6.54 8.25
N ASP A 589 14.28 6.62 9.47
CA ASP A 589 14.82 7.50 10.52
C ASP A 589 15.83 6.75 11.41
N GLU A 590 16.76 7.48 12.02
CA GLU A 590 17.87 6.95 12.83
C GLU A 590 18.73 5.89 12.11
N PHE A 591 19.08 6.15 10.85
CA PHE A 591 19.87 5.27 9.99
C PHE A 591 21.27 4.93 10.55
N ASP A 592 21.80 5.75 11.46
CA ASP A 592 23.03 5.48 12.20
C ASP A 592 22.94 4.26 13.15
N LYS A 593 21.77 4.00 13.75
CA LYS A 593 21.56 2.94 14.75
C LYS A 593 21.39 1.52 14.19
N MET A 594 21.48 1.33 12.88
CA MET A 594 21.19 0.05 12.22
C MET A 594 22.26 -1.01 12.49
N ASN A 595 21.84 -2.27 12.69
CA ASN A 595 22.77 -3.39 12.92
C ASN A 595 23.52 -3.76 11.62
N ASP A 596 24.70 -4.37 11.73
CA ASP A 596 25.52 -4.69 10.54
C ASP A 596 24.86 -5.69 9.57
N GLN A 597 24.00 -6.59 10.08
CA GLN A 597 23.19 -7.49 9.25
C GLN A 597 22.11 -6.72 8.44
N ASP A 598 21.67 -5.58 8.94
CA ASP A 598 20.70 -4.71 8.27
C ASP A 598 21.42 -3.84 7.22
N ARG A 599 22.62 -3.35 7.57
CA ARG A 599 23.53 -2.61 6.68
C ARG A 599 23.91 -3.47 5.45
N THR A 600 24.26 -4.75 5.62
CA THR A 600 24.55 -5.67 4.49
C THR A 600 23.32 -5.91 3.60
N SER A 601 22.14 -6.08 4.20
CA SER A 601 20.87 -6.25 3.48
C SER A 601 20.52 -5.02 2.62
N ILE A 602 20.76 -3.81 3.13
CA ILE A 602 20.56 -2.56 2.39
C ILE A 602 21.59 -2.39 1.27
N HIS A 603 22.84 -2.84 1.44
CA HIS A 603 23.84 -2.82 0.36
C HIS A 603 23.39 -3.60 -0.89
N GLU A 604 22.79 -4.78 -0.72
CA GLU A 604 22.25 -5.60 -1.82
C GLU A 604 21.12 -4.84 -2.53
N ALA A 605 20.13 -4.38 -1.78
CA ALA A 605 18.97 -3.65 -2.30
C ALA A 605 19.34 -2.34 -3.04
N MET A 606 20.28 -1.55 -2.52
CA MET A 606 20.69 -0.26 -3.13
C MET A 606 21.58 -0.38 -4.37
N GLU A 607 22.21 -1.55 -4.61
CA GLU A 607 22.94 -1.87 -5.85
C GLU A 607 22.02 -2.54 -6.87
N GLN A 608 21.39 -3.65 -6.49
CA GLN A 608 20.73 -4.55 -7.44
C GLN A 608 19.23 -4.25 -7.62
N GLN A 609 18.62 -3.49 -6.72
CA GLN A 609 17.16 -3.30 -6.61
C GLN A 609 16.38 -4.61 -6.46
N SER A 610 17.05 -5.63 -5.93
CA SER A 610 16.52 -6.95 -5.59
C SER A 610 17.13 -7.45 -4.28
N ILE A 611 16.43 -8.35 -3.60
CA ILE A 611 16.89 -9.05 -2.40
C ILE A 611 16.75 -10.54 -2.64
N SER A 612 17.83 -11.29 -2.44
CA SER A 612 17.89 -12.75 -2.57
C SER A 612 17.67 -13.44 -1.21
N ILE A 613 16.81 -14.46 -1.19
CA ILE A 613 16.41 -15.13 0.06
C ILE A 613 16.40 -16.64 -0.17
N SER A 614 17.17 -17.34 0.66
CA SER A 614 17.28 -18.81 0.70
C SER A 614 17.06 -19.26 2.15
N LYS A 615 15.80 -19.40 2.58
CA LYS A 615 15.41 -19.76 3.95
C LYS A 615 14.28 -20.79 3.93
N ALA A 616 14.28 -21.73 4.88
CA ALA A 616 13.25 -22.77 5.04
C ALA A 616 12.89 -23.55 3.76
N GLY A 617 13.88 -23.80 2.88
CA GLY A 617 13.68 -24.48 1.58
C GLY A 617 13.15 -23.59 0.45
N ILE A 618 12.76 -22.35 0.74
CA ILE A 618 12.32 -21.36 -0.25
C ILE A 618 13.54 -20.58 -0.74
N ILE A 619 13.88 -20.77 -2.02
CA ILE A 619 14.90 -19.98 -2.75
C ILE A 619 14.16 -19.04 -3.70
N THR A 620 14.13 -17.75 -3.37
CA THR A 620 13.43 -16.72 -4.15
C THR A 620 14.23 -15.44 -4.25
N THR A 621 13.96 -14.64 -5.28
CA THR A 621 14.46 -13.27 -5.40
C THR A 621 13.27 -12.31 -5.48
N LEU A 622 13.32 -11.23 -4.70
CA LEU A 622 12.24 -10.25 -4.58
C LEU A 622 12.73 -8.91 -5.14
N GLN A 623 11.84 -8.17 -5.80
CA GLN A 623 12.15 -6.84 -6.34
C GLN A 623 11.91 -5.78 -5.26
N ALA A 624 12.85 -4.84 -5.13
CA ALA A 624 12.88 -3.79 -4.11
C ALA A 624 13.29 -2.45 -4.75
N ARG A 625 12.61 -2.05 -5.84
CA ARG A 625 12.90 -0.79 -6.56
C ARG A 625 12.28 0.39 -5.83
N CYS A 626 12.89 0.77 -4.71
CA CYS A 626 12.47 1.92 -3.92
C CYS A 626 13.53 3.02 -3.97
N SER A 627 13.09 4.27 -3.91
CA SER A 627 13.96 5.40 -3.58
C SER A 627 14.10 5.48 -2.06
N VAL A 628 15.34 5.48 -1.55
CA VAL A 628 15.62 5.50 -0.11
C VAL A 628 15.85 6.95 0.35
N VAL A 629 15.04 7.43 1.28
CA VAL A 629 15.26 8.70 1.97
C VAL A 629 15.55 8.41 3.45
N ALA A 630 16.81 8.59 3.83
CA ALA A 630 17.31 8.28 5.15
C ALA A 630 17.61 9.57 5.95
N ALA A 631 17.33 9.57 7.24
CA ALA A 631 17.81 10.56 8.20
C ALA A 631 18.82 9.92 9.15
N ALA A 632 19.91 10.64 9.42
CA ALA A 632 20.99 10.20 10.31
C ALA A 632 21.43 11.32 11.26
N ASN A 633 21.98 10.94 12.40
CA ASN A 633 22.54 11.85 13.41
C ASN A 633 24.08 11.77 13.44
N PRO A 634 24.79 12.87 13.75
CA PRO A 634 26.23 12.84 13.95
C PRO A 634 26.59 12.21 15.30
N ILE A 635 27.65 11.40 15.34
CA ILE A 635 28.05 10.54 16.48
C ILE A 635 28.13 11.31 17.81
N ARG A 636 28.53 12.59 17.79
CA ARG A 636 28.70 13.44 18.98
C ARG A 636 27.53 14.39 19.25
N GLY A 637 26.37 14.18 18.64
CA GLY A 637 25.20 15.05 18.74
C GLY A 637 25.36 16.43 18.07
N ARG A 638 26.54 16.78 17.54
CA ARG A 638 26.78 17.98 16.72
C ARG A 638 27.75 17.70 15.57
N TYR A 639 27.48 18.27 14.39
CA TYR A 639 28.29 18.09 13.18
C TYR A 639 29.56 18.96 13.17
N ASN A 640 30.75 18.34 13.23
CA ASN A 640 32.02 19.07 13.20
C ASN A 640 32.54 19.25 11.75
N SER A 641 32.38 20.45 11.18
CA SER A 641 32.87 20.78 9.83
C SER A 641 34.41 20.87 9.69
N SER A 642 35.18 20.61 10.75
CA SER A 642 36.65 20.48 10.69
C SER A 642 37.09 19.06 10.31
N ILE A 643 36.25 18.08 10.62
CA ILE A 643 36.47 16.63 10.46
C ILE A 643 35.83 16.20 9.11
N PRO A 644 36.40 15.22 8.37
CA PRO A 644 35.77 14.72 7.15
C PRO A 644 34.44 14.03 7.46
N PHE A 645 33.47 14.11 6.54
CA PHE A 645 32.13 13.55 6.67
C PHE A 645 32.12 12.09 7.18
N SER A 646 32.96 11.21 6.63
CA SER A 646 33.06 9.78 7.01
C SER A 646 33.60 9.51 8.43
N GLN A 647 34.00 10.54 9.18
CA GLN A 647 34.36 10.46 10.61
C GLN A 647 33.34 11.18 11.52
N ASN A 648 32.37 11.90 10.94
CA ASN A 648 31.25 12.49 11.67
C ASN A 648 30.03 11.53 11.74
N VAL A 649 30.02 10.46 10.94
CA VAL A 649 28.93 9.48 10.80
C VAL A 649 29.52 8.07 10.80
N GLU A 650 28.88 7.13 11.49
CA GLU A 650 29.28 5.73 11.55
C GLU A 650 28.71 4.94 10.36
N LEU A 651 29.15 5.26 9.14
CA LEU A 651 28.72 4.59 7.92
C LEU A 651 29.92 4.21 7.05
N THR A 652 29.85 3.04 6.43
CA THR A 652 30.90 2.56 5.52
C THR A 652 30.85 3.31 4.18
N GLU A 653 32.01 3.64 3.60
CA GLU A 653 32.10 4.35 2.31
C GLU A 653 31.28 3.71 1.17
N PRO A 654 31.15 2.36 1.07
CA PRO A 654 30.31 1.74 0.05
C PRO A 654 28.81 2.00 0.22
N ILE A 655 28.30 2.41 1.40
CA ILE A 655 26.93 2.92 1.58
C ILE A 655 26.85 4.35 1.04
N LEU A 656 27.79 5.21 1.44
CA LEU A 656 27.77 6.63 1.08
C LEU A 656 27.82 6.82 -0.45
N SER A 657 28.54 5.96 -1.17
CA SER A 657 28.56 5.92 -2.63
C SER A 657 27.24 5.45 -3.30
N ARG A 658 26.21 5.06 -2.54
CA ARG A 658 24.85 4.71 -3.04
C ARG A 658 23.84 5.83 -2.92
N PHE A 659 24.12 6.84 -2.11
CA PHE A 659 23.28 8.03 -2.00
C PHE A 659 23.61 8.98 -3.16
N ASP A 660 22.57 9.47 -3.84
CA ASP A 660 22.70 10.39 -4.98
C ASP A 660 22.78 11.85 -4.49
N VAL A 661 22.23 12.15 -3.30
CA VAL A 661 22.34 13.46 -2.64
C VAL A 661 22.62 13.29 -1.14
N LEU A 662 23.65 13.98 -0.65
CA LEU A 662 23.99 14.12 0.77
C LEU A 662 23.62 15.54 1.24
N CYS A 663 22.64 15.66 2.15
CA CYS A 663 22.23 16.94 2.73
C CYS A 663 22.77 17.06 4.15
N VAL A 664 23.70 17.99 4.40
CA VAL A 664 24.22 18.27 5.76
C VAL A 664 23.54 19.50 6.35
N VAL A 665 22.59 19.28 7.26
CA VAL A 665 21.94 20.32 8.05
C VAL A 665 22.87 20.68 9.21
N LYS A 666 23.16 21.97 9.38
CA LYS A 666 24.03 22.50 10.43
C LYS A 666 23.26 23.60 11.16
N ASP A 667 23.16 23.51 12.48
CA ASP A 667 22.63 24.60 13.28
C ASP A 667 23.64 25.75 13.34
N VAL A 668 23.20 26.95 12.98
CA VAL A 668 24.03 28.17 12.89
C VAL A 668 23.21 29.35 13.35
N VAL A 669 23.49 29.82 14.57
CA VAL A 669 22.84 30.96 15.22
C VAL A 669 23.01 32.23 14.38
N ASP A 670 21.90 32.75 13.84
CA ASP A 670 21.83 34.02 13.13
C ASP A 670 20.52 34.72 13.53
N PRO A 671 20.57 35.78 14.36
CA PRO A 671 19.38 36.40 14.95
C PRO A 671 18.28 36.79 13.95
N GLN A 672 18.63 37.11 12.69
CA GLN A 672 17.62 37.42 11.66
C GLN A 672 16.87 36.17 11.19
N ARG A 673 17.55 35.02 11.09
CA ARG A 673 16.95 33.72 10.74
C ARG A 673 16.12 33.19 11.90
N ASP A 674 16.64 33.33 13.12
CA ASP A 674 16.00 32.86 14.36
C ASP A 674 14.68 33.61 14.62
N HIS A 675 14.66 34.94 14.39
CA HIS A 675 13.43 35.75 14.48
C HIS A 675 12.35 35.32 13.47
N LEU A 676 12.74 35.09 12.21
CA LEU A 676 11.81 34.64 11.15
C LEU A 676 11.28 33.23 11.42
N LEU A 677 12.14 32.32 11.90
CA LEU A 677 11.74 30.98 12.33
C LEU A 677 10.75 31.05 13.51
N ALA A 678 11.06 31.82 14.56
CA ALA A 678 10.19 32.00 15.72
C ALA A 678 8.83 32.59 15.33
N THR A 679 8.82 33.60 14.45
CA THR A 679 7.58 34.21 13.94
C THR A 679 6.70 33.18 13.23
N ASN A 680 7.26 32.35 12.35
CA ASN A 680 6.50 31.32 11.63
C ASN A 680 6.02 30.20 12.58
N VAL A 681 6.83 29.79 13.55
CA VAL A 681 6.47 28.77 14.56
C VAL A 681 5.31 29.27 15.44
N ILE A 682 5.37 30.51 15.93
CA ILE A 682 4.26 31.14 16.68
C ILE A 682 3.00 31.22 15.82
N GLY A 683 3.10 31.68 14.57
CA GLY A 683 1.98 31.73 13.63
C GLY A 683 1.41 30.33 13.27
N SER A 684 2.22 29.27 13.34
CA SER A 684 1.77 27.88 13.18
C SER A 684 0.99 27.40 14.41
N HIS A 685 1.48 27.68 15.62
CA HIS A 685 0.78 27.30 16.86
C HIS A 685 -0.55 28.04 17.05
N ILE A 686 -0.64 29.33 16.68
CA ILE A 686 -1.90 30.09 16.71
C ILE A 686 -2.95 29.45 15.80
N ARG A 687 -2.57 29.12 14.55
CA ARG A 687 -3.45 28.46 13.57
C ARG A 687 -3.87 27.05 13.99
N SER A 688 -3.07 26.35 14.81
CA SER A 688 -3.32 24.97 15.23
C SER A 688 -4.23 24.83 16.46
N HIS A 689 -4.73 25.93 17.03
CA HIS A 689 -5.53 25.87 18.26
C HIS A 689 -7.02 25.54 17.97
N PRO A 690 -7.63 24.50 18.57
CA PRO A 690 -8.96 24.01 18.21
C PRO A 690 -10.07 25.08 18.23
N ASN A 691 -10.02 26.02 19.17
CA ASN A 691 -11.05 27.06 19.30
C ASN A 691 -10.87 28.24 18.33
N HIS A 692 -9.84 28.27 17.48
CA HIS A 692 -9.46 29.45 16.68
C HIS A 692 -10.05 29.48 15.25
N ALA A 693 -11.05 28.63 14.96
CA ALA A 693 -11.68 28.50 13.64
C ALA A 693 -12.58 29.69 13.21
N GLY A 694 -12.67 30.78 13.98
CA GLY A 694 -13.70 31.81 13.83
C GLY A 694 -13.36 33.08 13.05
N THR A 695 -12.07 33.38 12.79
CA THR A 695 -11.65 34.71 12.26
C THR A 695 -11.00 34.60 10.88
N ILE A 696 -11.83 34.31 9.88
CA ILE A 696 -11.44 34.03 8.48
C ILE A 696 -10.55 35.15 7.89
N ALA A 697 -10.86 36.41 8.17
CA ALA A 697 -10.26 37.61 7.55
C ALA A 697 -8.76 37.88 7.84
N GLN A 698 -8.05 36.99 8.55
CA GLN A 698 -6.59 37.04 8.69
C GLN A 698 -5.85 35.77 8.24
N ALA A 699 -6.57 34.65 7.99
CA ALA A 699 -5.98 33.46 7.39
C ALA A 699 -5.74 33.66 5.88
N GLU A 700 -6.72 34.25 5.20
CA GLU A 700 -6.72 34.51 3.75
C GLU A 700 -5.49 35.27 3.25
N ALA A 701 -4.89 36.14 4.09
CA ALA A 701 -3.73 36.96 3.72
C ALA A 701 -2.40 36.19 3.61
N LEU A 702 -2.33 34.95 4.12
CA LEU A 702 -1.15 34.08 3.97
C LEU A 702 -1.49 32.75 3.25
N GLU A 703 -2.77 32.38 3.19
CA GLU A 703 -3.24 31.22 2.43
C GLU A 703 -3.39 31.54 0.93
N ASN A 704 -3.67 32.79 0.56
CA ASN A 704 -3.65 33.27 -0.83
C ASN A 704 -2.27 33.77 -1.28
N ASP A 705 -1.19 33.11 -0.87
CA ASP A 705 0.15 33.33 -1.42
C ASP A 705 0.25 32.54 -2.75
N PRO A 706 0.16 33.20 -3.93
CA PRO A 706 -0.26 32.57 -5.21
C PRO A 706 0.76 31.62 -5.85
N ASP A 707 1.89 31.39 -5.16
CA ASP A 707 2.91 30.40 -5.51
C ASP A 707 2.76 29.07 -4.74
N ILE A 708 1.86 28.98 -3.74
CA ILE A 708 1.63 27.75 -2.96
C ILE A 708 0.57 26.87 -3.66
N ILE A 709 0.95 25.63 -3.98
CA ILE A 709 0.06 24.64 -4.61
C ILE A 709 -0.69 23.86 -3.51
N PRO A 710 -2.03 23.69 -3.61
CA PRO A 710 -2.80 22.83 -2.72
C PRO A 710 -2.25 21.39 -2.69
N GLN A 711 -2.20 20.77 -1.52
CA GLN A 711 -1.49 19.49 -1.33
C GLN A 711 -2.08 18.36 -2.19
N ASP A 712 -3.40 18.23 -2.28
CA ASP A 712 -4.03 17.18 -3.09
C ASP A 712 -3.71 17.34 -4.59
N LEU A 713 -3.66 18.58 -5.08
CA LEU A 713 -3.29 18.90 -6.45
C LEU A 713 -1.80 18.64 -6.71
N LEU A 714 -0.91 18.91 -5.74
CA LEU A 714 0.50 18.54 -5.80
C LEU A 714 0.69 17.01 -5.86
N ARG A 715 -0.09 16.24 -5.09
CA ARG A 715 -0.04 14.77 -5.10
C ARG A 715 -0.52 14.22 -6.46
N LYS A 716 -1.66 14.71 -6.97
CA LYS A 716 -2.14 14.39 -8.34
C LYS A 716 -1.08 14.73 -9.41
N TYR A 717 -0.39 15.86 -9.29
CA TYR A 717 0.66 16.30 -10.20
C TYR A 717 1.88 15.36 -10.19
N ILE A 718 2.36 14.95 -9.00
CA ILE A 718 3.47 13.99 -8.86
C ILE A 718 3.13 12.64 -9.50
N MET A 719 1.91 12.13 -9.27
CA MET A 719 1.46 10.87 -9.87
C MET A 719 1.37 10.95 -11.40
N TYR A 720 0.75 12.01 -11.93
CA TYR A 720 0.65 12.25 -13.38
C TYR A 720 2.04 12.33 -14.05
N ALA A 721 2.98 13.05 -13.43
CA ALA A 721 4.35 13.19 -13.92
C ALA A 721 5.11 11.86 -13.89
N ARG A 722 4.97 11.05 -12.83
CA ARG A 722 5.62 9.73 -12.71
C ARG A 722 5.10 8.73 -13.74
N GLU A 723 3.79 8.71 -13.99
CA GLU A 723 3.17 7.74 -14.91
C GLU A 723 3.45 8.07 -16.38
N LYS A 724 3.31 9.35 -16.80
CA LYS A 724 3.24 9.70 -18.23
C LYS A 724 4.53 10.27 -18.81
N MET A 725 5.42 10.82 -17.99
CA MET A 725 6.62 11.51 -18.49
C MET A 725 7.85 10.62 -18.41
N HIS A 726 8.44 10.31 -19.57
CA HIS A 726 9.65 9.51 -19.71
C HIS A 726 10.69 10.30 -20.53
N PRO A 727 11.36 11.30 -19.92
CA PRO A 727 12.25 12.21 -20.63
C PRO A 727 13.43 11.52 -21.32
N LYS A 728 13.80 12.03 -22.49
CA LYS A 728 14.88 11.52 -23.34
C LYS A 728 16.11 12.42 -23.29
N LEU A 729 17.28 11.78 -23.32
CA LEU A 729 18.57 12.45 -23.47
C LEU A 729 18.92 12.50 -24.97
N GLN A 730 18.68 13.65 -25.61
CA GLN A 730 19.05 13.87 -27.03
C GLN A 730 19.88 15.15 -27.26
N GLN A 731 19.95 16.05 -26.28
CA GLN A 731 20.65 17.35 -26.37
C GLN A 731 21.32 17.70 -25.03
N VAL A 732 22.09 16.75 -24.49
CA VAL A 732 22.87 16.93 -23.25
C VAL A 732 24.29 17.36 -23.61
N ASP A 733 24.82 18.37 -22.91
CA ASP A 733 26.22 18.79 -23.05
C ASP A 733 27.18 17.74 -22.43
N GLU A 734 27.43 16.62 -23.11
CA GLU A 734 28.36 15.56 -22.66
C GLU A 734 29.76 16.12 -22.36
N ASP A 735 30.21 17.08 -23.16
CA ASP A 735 31.44 17.86 -22.98
C ASP A 735 31.48 18.66 -21.68
N LYS A 736 30.34 19.14 -21.19
CA LYS A 736 30.24 19.95 -19.96
C LYS A 736 30.32 19.05 -18.73
N LEU A 737 29.58 17.95 -18.75
CA LEU A 737 29.57 16.94 -17.68
C LEU A 737 30.92 16.22 -17.55
N SER A 738 31.55 15.84 -18.66
CA SER A 738 32.86 15.19 -18.65
C SER A 738 33.97 16.09 -18.10
N ARG A 739 34.03 17.36 -18.53
CA ARG A 739 34.96 18.38 -18.01
C ARG A 739 34.75 18.60 -16.49
N LEU A 740 33.49 18.77 -16.06
CA LEU A 740 33.15 18.92 -14.64
C LEU A 740 33.60 17.71 -13.81
N TYR A 741 33.31 16.50 -14.26
CA TYR A 741 33.71 15.26 -13.60
C TYR A 741 35.25 15.15 -13.47
N SER A 742 35.98 15.47 -14.53
CA SER A 742 37.45 15.48 -14.52
C SER A 742 38.03 16.51 -13.56
N GLU A 743 37.48 17.72 -13.52
CA GLU A 743 37.92 18.80 -12.63
C GLU A 743 37.62 18.48 -11.16
N LEU A 744 36.40 18.03 -10.86
CA LEU A 744 36.00 17.55 -9.53
C LEU A 744 36.92 16.42 -9.04
N ARG A 745 37.12 15.37 -9.85
CA ARG A 745 37.95 14.22 -9.46
C ARG A 745 39.41 14.60 -9.20
N ARG A 746 39.98 15.52 -9.99
CA ARG A 746 41.34 16.07 -9.78
C ARG A 746 41.46 16.77 -8.41
N GLU A 747 40.46 17.55 -8.03
CA GLU A 747 40.49 18.33 -6.79
C GLU A 747 40.17 17.49 -5.55
N SER A 748 39.26 16.52 -5.66
CA SER A 748 38.98 15.57 -4.57
C SER A 748 40.18 14.70 -4.20
N LEU A 749 40.97 14.27 -5.20
CA LEU A 749 42.22 13.53 -4.99
C LEU A 749 43.27 14.39 -4.28
N ALA A 750 43.48 15.63 -4.74
CA ALA A 750 44.40 16.57 -4.10
C ALA A 750 44.00 16.95 -2.65
N SER A 751 42.70 16.86 -2.33
CA SER A 751 42.15 17.22 -1.02
C SER A 751 42.11 16.07 0.01
N GLY A 752 42.39 14.81 -0.38
CA GLY A 752 42.18 13.65 0.51
C GLY A 752 40.72 13.55 0.98
N SER A 753 39.78 13.73 0.04
CA SER A 753 38.33 13.70 0.28
C SER A 753 37.67 12.45 -0.31
N ILE A 754 36.39 12.22 -0.01
CA ILE A 754 35.59 11.08 -0.53
C ILE A 754 35.80 10.95 -2.05
N PRO A 755 36.19 9.77 -2.57
CA PRO A 755 36.50 9.58 -3.97
C PRO A 755 35.25 9.72 -4.87
N ILE A 756 35.33 10.57 -5.90
CA ILE A 756 34.22 10.80 -6.83
C ILE A 756 34.15 9.67 -7.87
N THR A 757 33.21 8.76 -7.66
CA THR A 757 32.93 7.61 -8.54
C THR A 757 32.05 8.01 -9.73
N VAL A 758 31.94 7.13 -10.74
CA VAL A 758 31.04 7.30 -11.89
C VAL A 758 29.57 7.38 -11.45
N ARG A 759 29.20 6.80 -10.30
CA ARG A 759 27.82 6.85 -9.77
C ARG A 759 27.33 8.28 -9.61
N HIS A 760 28.17 9.21 -9.17
CA HIS A 760 27.78 10.61 -8.99
C HIS A 760 27.45 11.31 -10.32
N LEU A 761 28.05 10.86 -11.44
CA LEU A 761 27.70 11.32 -12.79
C LEU A 761 26.33 10.77 -13.22
N GLU A 762 26.02 9.51 -12.89
CA GLU A 762 24.67 8.96 -13.06
C GLU A 762 23.64 9.70 -12.20
N SER A 763 23.99 10.06 -10.95
CA SER A 763 23.14 10.85 -10.04
C SER A 763 22.77 12.21 -10.67
N MET A 764 23.73 12.92 -11.27
CA MET A 764 23.47 14.16 -12.00
C MET A 764 22.48 13.96 -13.16
N ILE A 765 22.61 12.85 -13.91
CA ILE A 765 21.70 12.52 -15.02
C ILE A 765 20.28 12.20 -14.50
N ARG A 766 20.14 11.43 -13.40
CA ARG A 766 18.83 11.16 -12.76
C ARG A 766 18.16 12.44 -12.26
N LEU A 767 18.93 13.35 -11.65
CA LEU A 767 18.44 14.64 -11.15
C LEU A 767 17.94 15.53 -12.31
N ALA A 768 18.64 15.54 -13.45
CA ALA A 768 18.21 16.29 -14.64
C ALA A 768 16.92 15.70 -15.25
N GLU A 769 16.76 14.37 -15.28
CA GLU A 769 15.52 13.70 -15.68
C GLU A 769 14.36 13.99 -14.73
N ALA A 770 14.60 14.00 -13.42
CA ALA A 770 13.62 14.37 -12.42
C ALA A 770 13.16 15.83 -12.58
N ASN A 771 14.07 16.76 -12.93
CA ASN A 771 13.70 18.15 -13.22
C ASN A 771 12.85 18.28 -14.50
N ALA A 772 13.22 17.54 -15.56
CA ALA A 772 12.44 17.49 -16.79
C ALA A 772 11.02 16.94 -16.54
N LYS A 773 10.86 15.90 -15.72
CA LYS A 773 9.54 15.41 -15.25
C LYS A 773 8.77 16.45 -14.43
N MET A 774 9.43 17.15 -13.51
CA MET A 774 8.78 18.20 -12.71
C MET A 774 8.21 19.33 -13.60
N HIS A 775 8.84 19.59 -14.75
CA HIS A 775 8.36 20.51 -15.79
C HIS A 775 7.47 19.87 -16.88
N LEU A 776 7.05 18.61 -16.72
CA LEU A 776 6.30 17.83 -17.73
C LEU A 776 6.92 17.88 -19.15
N ARG A 777 8.25 17.74 -19.25
CA ARG A 777 9.00 17.73 -20.52
C ARG A 777 9.40 16.31 -20.95
N ASP A 778 9.28 16.03 -22.24
CA ASP A 778 9.76 14.80 -22.88
C ASP A 778 11.28 14.78 -23.15
N TYR A 779 11.97 15.89 -22.91
CA TYR A 779 13.39 16.08 -23.23
C TYR A 779 14.09 16.90 -22.13
N VAL A 780 15.30 16.46 -21.76
CA VAL A 780 16.18 17.18 -20.82
C VAL A 780 16.90 18.33 -21.55
N ARG A 781 16.95 19.51 -20.94
CA ARG A 781 17.68 20.70 -21.43
C ARG A 781 18.99 20.92 -20.68
N SER A 782 19.86 21.76 -21.25
CA SER A 782 20.99 22.41 -20.56
C SER A 782 20.59 22.97 -19.19
N ASP A 783 19.43 23.63 -19.13
CA ASP A 783 18.86 24.30 -17.97
C ASP A 783 18.60 23.30 -16.82
N ASP A 784 18.16 22.09 -17.17
CA ASP A 784 17.86 21.00 -16.25
C ASP A 784 19.15 20.32 -15.75
N VAL A 785 20.17 20.24 -16.61
CA VAL A 785 21.52 19.72 -16.28
C VAL A 785 22.26 20.68 -15.35
N ASP A 786 22.16 22.00 -15.56
CA ASP A 786 22.82 22.98 -14.70
C ASP A 786 22.19 23.02 -13.29
N LEU A 787 20.87 22.86 -13.16
CA LEU A 787 20.25 22.67 -11.85
C LEU A 787 20.72 21.39 -11.16
N ALA A 788 20.85 20.28 -11.89
CA ALA A 788 21.34 19.01 -11.36
C ALA A 788 22.81 19.09 -10.92
N ILE A 789 23.65 19.77 -11.69
CA ILE A 789 25.04 20.11 -11.34
C ILE A 789 25.06 20.94 -10.05
N LYS A 790 24.24 22.00 -9.95
CA LYS A 790 24.15 22.86 -8.75
C LYS A 790 23.76 22.04 -7.51
N VAL A 791 22.69 21.21 -7.57
CA VAL A 791 22.29 20.32 -6.45
C VAL A 791 23.43 19.38 -6.03
N ALA A 792 24.10 18.73 -6.98
CA ALA A 792 25.18 17.79 -6.68
C ALA A 792 26.43 18.48 -6.12
N LEU A 793 26.77 19.68 -6.60
CA LEU A 793 27.87 20.49 -6.10
C LEU A 793 27.59 21.05 -4.70
N ASP A 794 26.41 21.64 -4.47
CA ASP A 794 25.99 22.16 -3.16
C ASP A 794 26.02 21.05 -2.11
N SER A 795 25.48 19.87 -2.46
CA SER A 795 25.53 18.65 -1.65
C SER A 795 26.97 18.25 -1.30
N PHE A 796 27.83 18.06 -2.31
CA PHE A 796 29.22 17.64 -2.10
C PHE A 796 30.01 18.65 -1.27
N ILE A 797 29.88 19.95 -1.57
CA ILE A 797 30.55 21.04 -0.87
C ILE A 797 30.10 21.13 0.60
N SER A 798 28.82 20.87 0.91
CA SER A 798 28.29 20.89 2.29
C SER A 798 28.96 19.85 3.22
N ALA A 799 29.36 18.71 2.66
CA ALA A 799 29.99 17.59 3.36
C ALA A 799 31.52 17.75 3.54
N GLN A 800 32.17 18.66 2.80
CA GLN A 800 33.63 18.82 2.89
C GLN A 800 34.10 19.61 4.12
N LYS A 801 35.38 19.40 4.47
CA LYS A 801 36.10 20.17 5.51
C LYS A 801 36.03 21.66 5.21
N PHE A 802 35.80 22.51 6.22
CA PHE A 802 35.56 23.95 6.08
C PHE A 802 36.60 24.71 5.23
N SER A 803 37.89 24.38 5.35
CA SER A 803 38.94 24.99 4.51
C SER A 803 38.75 24.69 3.02
N MET A 804 38.41 23.44 2.70
CA MET A 804 38.20 22.99 1.32
C MET A 804 36.83 23.41 0.78
N MET A 805 35.81 23.50 1.63
CA MET A 805 34.51 24.10 1.30
C MET A 805 34.69 25.50 0.68
N LYS A 806 35.56 26.35 1.25
CA LYS A 806 35.88 27.68 0.70
C LYS A 806 36.60 27.61 -0.65
N THR A 807 37.61 26.73 -0.77
CA THR A 807 38.39 26.56 -2.00
C THR A 807 37.53 26.06 -3.16
N LEU A 808 36.73 25.02 -2.93
CA LEU A 808 35.80 24.45 -3.91
C LEU A 808 34.74 25.49 -4.31
N ARG A 809 34.11 26.19 -3.35
CA ARG A 809 33.11 27.21 -3.65
C ARG A 809 33.68 28.39 -4.45
N LYS A 810 34.97 28.72 -4.27
CA LYS A 810 35.65 29.75 -5.09
C LYS A 810 35.95 29.29 -6.53
N ARG A 811 36.28 28.01 -6.75
CA ARG A 811 36.50 27.46 -8.10
C ARG A 811 35.20 27.17 -8.85
N PHE A 812 34.29 26.43 -8.22
CA PHE A 812 33.03 26.00 -8.82
C PHE A 812 31.91 27.07 -8.75
N GLY A 813 32.20 28.27 -8.23
CA GLY A 813 31.22 29.36 -8.12
C GLY A 813 30.48 29.66 -9.43
N LYS A 814 31.16 29.53 -10.58
CA LYS A 814 30.58 29.67 -11.94
C LYS A 814 29.41 28.72 -12.22
N TYR A 815 29.33 27.57 -11.56
CA TYR A 815 28.26 26.57 -11.71
C TYR A 815 27.21 26.63 -10.58
N ILE A 816 27.40 27.50 -9.57
CA ILE A 816 26.53 27.64 -8.39
C ILE A 816 25.71 28.93 -8.48
N SER A 817 26.30 30.00 -9.01
CA SER A 817 25.61 31.28 -9.25
C SER A 817 24.73 31.20 -10.50
N ASP A 818 23.40 31.26 -10.31
CA ASP A 818 22.46 31.48 -11.41
C ASP A 818 22.40 32.96 -11.79
N PHE A 819 22.20 33.26 -13.09
CA PHE A 819 22.12 34.64 -13.59
C PHE A 819 20.91 35.43 -13.06
N HIS A 820 19.93 34.76 -12.43
CA HIS A 820 18.76 35.41 -11.82
C HIS A 820 19.02 35.95 -10.40
N ASP A 821 20.01 35.43 -9.69
CA ASP A 821 20.21 35.72 -8.26
C ASP A 821 21.21 36.87 -8.06
N ARG A 822 21.32 37.81 -9.02
CA ARG A 822 22.21 38.99 -8.92
C ARG A 822 21.89 39.81 -7.67
N ASP A 823 20.63 40.16 -7.47
CA ASP A 823 20.18 40.95 -6.32
C ASP A 823 20.42 40.21 -5.00
N GLU A 824 20.25 38.89 -4.94
CA GLU A 824 20.57 38.10 -3.75
C GLU A 824 22.09 38.01 -3.50
N LEU A 825 22.93 37.89 -4.53
CA LEU A 825 24.40 37.93 -4.38
C LEU A 825 24.89 39.30 -3.91
N LEU A 826 24.27 40.38 -4.38
CA LEU A 826 24.50 41.75 -3.92
C LEU A 826 24.04 41.91 -2.45
N LEU A 827 22.87 41.38 -2.09
CA LEU A 827 22.35 41.41 -0.73
C LEU A 827 23.18 40.58 0.26
N VAL A 828 23.65 39.40 -0.15
CA VAL A 828 24.52 38.54 0.66
C VAL A 828 25.92 39.15 0.84
N THR A 829 26.49 39.79 -0.19
CA THR A 829 27.76 40.51 -0.01
C THR A 829 27.62 41.72 0.91
N LEU A 830 26.54 42.49 0.75
CA LEU A 830 26.21 43.62 1.63
C LEU A 830 25.93 43.17 3.07
N ASP A 831 25.19 42.08 3.29
CA ASP A 831 24.97 41.51 4.61
C ASP A 831 26.26 41.04 5.27
N ASN A 832 27.14 40.34 4.52
CA ASN A 832 28.47 39.97 5.02
C ASN A 832 29.29 41.19 5.44
N ILE A 833 29.33 42.27 4.65
CA ILE A 833 30.02 43.51 5.04
C ILE A 833 29.38 44.13 6.28
N SER A 834 28.04 44.10 6.40
CA SER A 834 27.32 44.60 7.59
C SER A 834 27.63 43.78 8.85
N LYS A 835 27.73 42.45 8.72
CA LYS A 835 28.08 41.51 9.80
C LYS A 835 29.55 41.64 10.20
N GLU A 836 30.46 41.82 9.24
CA GLU A 836 31.88 42.10 9.47
C GLU A 836 32.06 43.42 10.23
N LYS A 837 31.44 44.53 9.76
CA LYS A 837 31.46 45.82 10.47
C LYS A 837 30.82 45.74 11.86
N ARG A 838 29.70 45.03 12.04
CA ARG A 838 29.06 44.84 13.37
C ARG A 838 29.97 44.08 14.32
N ARG A 839 30.65 43.01 13.86
CA ARG A 839 31.62 42.24 14.64
C ARG A 839 32.85 43.07 15.00
N LEU A 840 33.37 43.88 14.07
CA LEU A 840 34.49 44.78 14.30
C LEU A 840 34.12 45.89 15.31
N HIS A 841 32.88 46.38 15.28
CA HIS A 841 32.36 47.30 16.30
C HIS A 841 32.23 46.60 17.67
N GLN A 842 31.70 45.38 17.73
CA GLN A 842 31.61 44.60 18.97
C GLN A 842 32.99 44.37 19.61
N LEU A 843 34.00 44.05 18.81
CA LEU A 843 35.40 43.89 19.25
C LEU A 843 36.04 45.21 19.73
N LYS A 844 35.56 46.38 19.26
CA LYS A 844 36.01 47.71 19.71
C LYS A 844 35.27 48.21 20.96
N SER A 845 34.01 47.81 21.16
CA SER A 845 33.18 48.25 22.28
C SER A 845 33.43 47.44 23.55
N ARG A 846 34.20 48.00 24.50
CA ARG A 846 34.63 47.34 25.76
C ARG A 846 33.50 46.80 26.66
N ASN A 847 32.25 47.22 26.43
CA ASN A 847 31.06 46.77 27.17
C ASN A 847 30.19 45.75 26.39
N ASN A 848 30.63 45.25 25.23
CA ASN A 848 29.94 44.24 24.42
C ASN A 848 28.51 44.62 23.95
N VAL A 849 28.16 45.91 24.00
CA VAL A 849 26.87 46.46 23.57
C VAL A 849 26.78 46.41 22.04
N LEU A 850 25.75 45.75 21.52
CA LEU A 850 25.47 45.71 20.08
C LEU A 850 24.89 47.05 19.60
N PRO A 851 25.40 47.64 18.51
CA PRO A 851 24.76 48.81 17.91
C PRO A 851 23.44 48.42 17.23
N SER A 852 22.46 49.32 17.31
CA SER A 852 21.13 49.24 16.68
C SER A 852 21.16 49.63 15.19
N GLU A 853 22.07 50.51 14.81
CA GLU A 853 22.30 50.93 13.41
C GLU A 853 23.76 50.64 13.01
N VAL A 854 23.99 50.20 11.78
CA VAL A 854 25.34 49.98 11.22
C VAL A 854 25.43 50.60 9.83
N THR A 855 26.46 51.43 9.61
CA THR A 855 26.72 52.13 8.34
C THR A 855 27.77 51.42 7.50
N VAL A 856 27.44 51.11 6.25
CA VAL A 856 28.34 50.58 5.21
C VAL A 856 28.60 51.68 4.17
N ASN A 857 29.82 51.80 3.66
CA ASN A 857 30.13 52.82 2.64
C ASN A 857 29.84 52.22 1.25
N LEU A 858 29.35 53.01 0.29
CA LEU A 858 29.19 52.52 -1.08
C LEU A 858 30.53 52.08 -1.70
N ASP A 859 31.63 52.78 -1.41
CA ASP A 859 32.96 52.44 -1.94
C ASP A 859 33.44 51.03 -1.50
N ASP A 860 33.12 50.59 -0.27
CA ASP A 860 33.42 49.23 0.23
C ASP A 860 32.64 48.16 -0.54
N LEU A 861 31.40 48.50 -0.91
CA LEU A 861 30.48 47.66 -1.66
C LEU A 861 30.94 47.56 -3.13
N GLU A 862 31.21 48.68 -3.79
CA GLU A 862 31.70 48.74 -5.17
C GLU A 862 32.97 47.90 -5.37
N GLN A 863 33.96 48.03 -4.47
CA GLN A 863 35.19 47.22 -4.54
C GLN A 863 34.96 45.72 -4.36
N SER A 864 33.95 45.34 -3.56
CA SER A 864 33.56 43.94 -3.35
C SER A 864 32.79 43.37 -4.55
N ILE A 865 31.97 44.20 -5.21
CA ILE A 865 31.17 43.85 -6.38
C ILE A 865 32.04 43.73 -7.64
N GLN A 866 33.03 44.60 -7.81
CA GLN A 866 34.01 44.53 -8.92
C GLN A 866 34.77 43.19 -8.94
N GLN A 867 35.05 42.59 -7.78
CA GLN A 867 35.67 41.27 -7.67
C GLN A 867 34.77 40.12 -8.16
N MET A 868 33.47 40.36 -8.36
CA MET A 868 32.50 39.40 -8.91
C MET A 868 32.07 39.72 -10.35
N HIS A 869 32.76 40.65 -11.03
CA HIS A 869 32.46 41.07 -12.42
C HIS A 869 31.02 41.56 -12.66
N ILE A 870 30.39 42.14 -11.62
CA ILE A 870 29.15 42.91 -11.74
C ILE A 870 29.55 44.38 -11.81
N HIS A 871 28.90 45.15 -12.70
CA HIS A 871 29.25 46.56 -12.98
C HIS A 871 28.07 47.52 -12.81
N ASP A 872 26.92 47.01 -12.37
CA ASP A 872 25.66 47.74 -12.30
C ASP A 872 24.98 47.43 -10.96
N ILE A 873 24.59 48.48 -10.24
CA ILE A 873 24.22 48.45 -8.81
C ILE A 873 22.94 49.27 -8.55
N GLU A 874 22.64 50.26 -9.39
CA GLU A 874 21.44 51.11 -9.28
C GLU A 874 20.12 50.30 -9.30
N PRO A 875 19.95 49.22 -10.10
CA PRO A 875 18.75 48.38 -10.04
C PRO A 875 18.53 47.73 -8.66
N PHE A 876 19.62 47.32 -8.00
CA PHE A 876 19.58 46.64 -6.71
C PHE A 876 19.25 47.60 -5.55
N LEU A 877 19.83 48.80 -5.54
CA LEU A 877 19.56 49.81 -4.50
C LEU A 877 18.10 50.31 -4.50
N ASN A 878 17.42 50.18 -5.65
CA ASN A 878 16.00 50.51 -5.81
C ASN A 878 15.07 49.27 -5.70
N SER A 879 15.60 48.08 -5.43
CA SER A 879 14.86 46.82 -5.37
C SER A 879 14.08 46.67 -4.06
N GLU A 880 12.86 46.11 -4.09
CA GLU A 880 12.09 45.80 -2.87
C GLU A 880 12.88 44.92 -1.88
N LEU A 881 13.78 44.07 -2.39
CA LEU A 881 14.62 43.19 -1.57
C LEU A 881 15.54 43.97 -0.63
N PHE A 882 16.05 45.12 -1.07
CA PHE A 882 16.86 46.02 -0.25
C PHE A 882 16.06 46.55 0.96
N GLY A 883 14.85 47.05 0.70
CA GLY A 883 13.94 47.54 1.74
C GLY A 883 13.48 46.44 2.72
N ARG A 884 13.14 45.25 2.21
CA ARG A 884 12.70 44.09 3.04
C ARG A 884 13.74 43.62 4.06
N HIS A 885 15.03 43.92 3.85
CA HIS A 885 16.11 43.58 4.77
C HIS A 885 16.55 44.74 5.69
N ASN A 886 15.71 45.78 5.85
CA ASN A 886 15.95 46.97 6.68
C ASN A 886 17.20 47.78 6.29
N TYR A 887 17.55 47.79 5.00
CA TYR A 887 18.56 48.69 4.45
C TYR A 887 17.92 50.00 3.97
N THR A 888 18.60 51.10 4.22
CA THR A 888 18.23 52.44 3.75
C THR A 888 19.45 53.11 3.12
N LEU A 889 19.24 53.80 2.00
CA LEU A 889 20.28 54.56 1.29
C LEU A 889 20.28 56.00 1.80
N ASP A 890 21.38 56.45 2.40
CA ASP A 890 21.65 57.87 2.63
C ASP A 890 22.46 58.40 1.44
N ALA A 891 21.74 58.95 0.45
CA ALA A 891 22.31 59.41 -0.81
C ALA A 891 23.30 60.58 -0.62
N ASP A 892 22.98 61.52 0.29
CA ASP A 892 23.80 62.70 0.58
C ASP A 892 25.15 62.32 1.19
N ARG A 893 25.22 61.21 1.93
CA ARG A 893 26.45 60.71 2.56
C ARG A 893 27.10 59.52 1.87
N ARG A 894 26.50 58.99 0.79
CA ARG A 894 26.93 57.77 0.09
C ARG A 894 27.13 56.56 1.02
N VAL A 895 26.28 56.43 2.05
CA VAL A 895 26.29 55.29 2.99
C VAL A 895 24.97 54.53 2.97
N ILE A 896 25.08 53.23 3.22
CA ILE A 896 23.94 52.33 3.40
C ILE A 896 23.80 52.07 4.90
N VAL A 897 22.67 52.46 5.48
CA VAL A 897 22.36 52.28 6.89
C VAL A 897 21.49 51.04 7.05
N LYS A 898 22.00 50.03 7.76
CA LYS A 898 21.21 48.85 8.19
C LYS A 898 20.64 49.11 9.58
N ARG A 899 19.33 48.95 9.73
CA ARG A 899 18.64 48.85 11.03
C ARG A 899 18.46 47.39 11.40
N PHE A 900 18.78 47.04 12.64
CA PHE A 900 18.74 45.66 13.15
C PHE A 900 17.54 45.38 14.05
#